data_AF-A0A957BQQ9-F1
#
_entry.id   AF-A0A957BQQ9-F1
#
_cell.length_a   1.000
_cell.length_b   1.000
_cell.length_c   1.000
_cell.angle_alpha   90.00
_cell.angle_beta   90.00
_cell.angle_gamma   90.00
#
_symmetry.space_group_name_H-M   'P 1'
#
loop_
_entity.id
_entity.type
_entity.pdbx_description
1 polymer ?
#
loop_
_entity_poly.entity_id
_entity_poly.type
_entity_poly.pdbx_seq_one_letter_code
_entity_poly.pdbx_strand_id
1 'polypeptide(L)'
;MLAHSDGHTPLWISEFGWNHLPDEWTGAPSIWGEVSADQQAAYTLDALRMTEDEWLWVGGAILSAWTPPASFSAPDDPRWGFALRTPDGSATPLYDALVTRASSIEAQADAAPPGLHHPMNAYTAYSGVWTLSEMGADLGWVNDSQLDFTFEGTEVSLLLREDDYVAYLYLTIDGQPANALPRDAADNSYIVLTSDTRQPNVALVPVARDLPPGVHRLHLIADRGWDRWALAGFAVGAGNPAQPFDRQIALALIAGAVSLGAAAAFALHIDWQGALRPFAGLWRRLGAVGQLALSAAASVLLLIGMLLTWGDATPNLFRREPIQLGLAILTAGLMYVNPALIVTLVAAAVLYVIFFHKPLYGLTLTLFAAPFFLFPVSLYQFAFPMSEMLVLITAAAWVARLAVDWARRYRSAPPTAPAFTLTPFDWLLAAYLVLGVVGVFIATYRGVAVTELRTLIIEPVLFYAILRTMRPTREDLLRLVDALVLAGVAVALIGLWLFLRGEAVITAEEGARRLASVYGSPNNVGLWLGRCLPFALAFALAPLDRRRRITAVVALVIMLVAVGLTQSAGALFVGVPVGLATVLLFVFGRRAALPLAGLGGLAVLTLPLLARLPRFERLLDPTEGTNFIRLRVWESALTAIQDHPLTGLGLDQFLYAYRGHYIMPDAWLEPDLSHPHNVVLDFWLRLGMLGVVVFVGLVYSCWRALTRARRTFLTEDALLAALATGALGCLANLVAHGLVDNAVFVNDLVYVYVLIAGLAQTLSAHASTLKGTISTMES
;
A
#
# COMPACT_ATOMS: atom_id res chain seq x y z
N MET A 1 12.14 -14.66 -19.00
CA MET A 1 12.81 -13.78 -18.02
C MET A 1 11.81 -12.97 -17.22
N LEU A 2 11.11 -11.96 -17.78
CA LEU A 2 10.14 -11.15 -17.01
C LEU A 2 9.01 -11.96 -16.35
N ALA A 3 8.46 -12.99 -17.02
CA ALA A 3 7.45 -13.88 -16.44
C ALA A 3 7.97 -14.76 -15.27
N HIS A 4 9.29 -14.81 -15.09
CA HIS A 4 9.98 -15.55 -14.04
C HIS A 4 10.75 -14.63 -13.07
N SER A 5 10.50 -13.32 -13.12
CA SER A 5 11.19 -12.30 -12.30
C SER A 5 12.68 -12.11 -12.59
N ASP A 6 13.20 -12.65 -13.69
CA ASP A 6 14.61 -12.51 -14.11
C ASP A 6 14.84 -11.26 -14.97
N GLY A 7 14.01 -10.22 -14.82
CA GLY A 7 14.09 -9.00 -15.64
C GLY A 7 15.38 -8.21 -15.47
N HIS A 8 16.09 -8.47 -14.37
CA HIS A 8 17.36 -7.84 -13.99
C HIS A 8 18.56 -8.76 -14.18
N THR A 9 18.35 -9.97 -14.69
CA THR A 9 19.43 -10.94 -14.88
C THR A 9 20.22 -10.54 -16.13
N PRO A 10 21.55 -10.33 -15.99
CA PRO A 10 22.40 -10.00 -17.13
C PRO A 10 22.31 -11.09 -18.20
N LEU A 11 22.21 -10.69 -19.46
CA LEU A 11 22.28 -11.61 -20.59
C LEU A 11 23.71 -11.75 -21.08
N TRP A 12 24.06 -12.95 -21.52
CA TRP A 12 25.37 -13.24 -22.08
C TRP A 12 25.18 -13.58 -23.56
N ILE A 13 25.92 -12.90 -24.43
CA ILE A 13 26.02 -13.28 -25.83
C ILE A 13 27.12 -14.34 -25.89
N SER A 14 26.71 -15.61 -25.96
CA SER A 14 27.62 -16.75 -25.86
C SER A 14 28.52 -16.92 -27.08
N GLU A 15 28.06 -16.50 -28.27
CA GLU A 15 28.84 -16.51 -29.50
C GLU A 15 28.33 -15.39 -30.44
N PHE A 16 29.23 -14.52 -30.91
CA PHE A 16 28.94 -13.58 -31.99
C PHE A 16 30.17 -13.32 -32.87
N GLY A 17 29.95 -12.75 -34.05
CA GLY A 17 31.01 -12.36 -34.98
C GLY A 17 30.51 -12.27 -36.41
N TRP A 18 31.39 -11.81 -37.29
CA TRP A 18 31.17 -11.78 -38.74
C TRP A 18 32.13 -12.75 -39.41
N ASN A 19 31.66 -13.45 -40.45
CA ASN A 19 32.47 -14.44 -41.14
C ASN A 19 33.29 -13.78 -42.26
N HIS A 20 34.60 -13.98 -42.26
CA HIS A 20 35.50 -13.59 -43.33
C HIS A 20 36.43 -14.76 -43.68
N LEU A 21 36.38 -15.25 -44.92
CA LEU A 21 37.27 -16.30 -45.39
C LEU A 21 38.42 -15.66 -46.18
N PRO A 22 39.64 -16.23 -46.16
CA PRO A 22 40.75 -15.71 -46.96
C PRO A 22 40.43 -15.70 -48.45
N ASP A 23 40.99 -14.75 -49.21
CA ASP A 23 40.78 -14.64 -50.66
C ASP A 23 41.18 -15.93 -51.43
N GLU A 24 42.09 -16.73 -50.88
CA GLU A 24 42.56 -18.01 -51.42
C GLU A 24 41.81 -19.23 -50.83
N TRP A 25 40.64 -19.05 -50.23
CA TRP A 25 39.89 -20.12 -49.58
C TRP A 25 39.44 -21.22 -50.57
N THR A 26 39.91 -22.45 -50.35
CA THR A 26 39.56 -23.62 -51.17
C THR A 26 38.60 -24.59 -50.49
N GLY A 27 38.12 -24.25 -49.29
CA GLY A 27 37.23 -25.09 -48.48
C GLY A 27 35.75 -24.92 -48.82
N ALA A 28 34.87 -25.38 -47.93
CA ALA A 28 33.44 -25.19 -48.12
C ALA A 28 33.05 -23.69 -47.95
N PRO A 29 32.11 -23.16 -48.75
CA PRO A 29 31.70 -21.77 -48.65
C PRO A 29 30.95 -21.48 -47.33
N SER A 30 31.00 -20.24 -46.86
CA SER A 30 30.25 -19.79 -45.67
C SER A 30 28.75 -19.82 -45.90
N ILE A 31 28.02 -20.47 -44.97
CA ILE A 31 26.55 -20.45 -44.93
C ILE A 31 25.98 -19.21 -44.22
N TRP A 32 26.83 -18.42 -43.55
CA TRP A 32 26.46 -17.23 -42.78
C TRP A 32 26.58 -15.93 -43.59
N GLY A 33 26.97 -16.02 -44.86
CA GLY A 33 27.44 -14.89 -45.64
C GLY A 33 28.91 -14.57 -45.34
N GLU A 34 29.47 -13.61 -46.07
CA GLU A 34 30.89 -13.26 -45.99
C GLU A 34 31.05 -11.74 -46.07
N VAL A 35 31.97 -11.20 -45.29
CA VAL A 35 32.40 -9.80 -45.32
C VAL A 35 33.90 -9.72 -45.60
N SER A 36 34.39 -8.55 -46.00
CA SER A 36 35.84 -8.31 -46.08
C SER A 36 36.49 -8.28 -44.70
N ALA A 37 37.81 -8.52 -44.61
CA ALA A 37 38.57 -8.45 -43.37
C ALA A 37 38.38 -7.11 -42.63
N ASP A 38 38.41 -6.00 -43.36
CA ASP A 38 38.22 -4.66 -42.81
C ASP A 38 36.80 -4.48 -42.24
N GLN A 39 35.78 -4.98 -42.95
CA GLN A 39 34.40 -4.96 -42.47
C GLN A 39 34.20 -5.87 -41.25
N GLN A 40 34.85 -7.03 -41.21
CA GLN A 40 34.81 -7.92 -40.06
C GLN A 40 35.35 -7.22 -38.81
N ALA A 41 36.50 -6.57 -38.93
CA ALA A 41 37.09 -5.79 -37.85
C ALA A 41 36.19 -4.62 -37.44
N ALA A 42 35.76 -3.79 -38.40
CA ALA A 42 34.93 -2.62 -38.13
C ALA A 42 33.60 -2.98 -37.46
N TYR A 43 32.85 -3.95 -38.01
CA TYR A 43 31.56 -4.36 -37.44
C TYR A 43 31.71 -4.99 -36.06
N THR A 44 32.79 -5.75 -35.82
CA THR A 44 33.05 -6.31 -34.50
C THR A 44 33.33 -5.22 -33.47
N LEU A 45 34.16 -4.23 -33.81
CA LEU A 45 34.47 -3.11 -32.93
C LEU A 45 33.26 -2.21 -32.68
N ASP A 46 32.45 -1.96 -33.71
CA ASP A 46 31.20 -1.19 -33.60
C ASP A 46 30.18 -1.92 -32.73
N ALA A 47 30.05 -3.24 -32.85
CA ALA A 47 29.14 -4.02 -32.03
C ALA A 47 29.59 -4.11 -30.57
N LEU A 48 30.89 -4.23 -30.30
CA LEU A 48 31.43 -4.14 -28.95
C LEU A 48 31.14 -2.77 -28.34
N ARG A 49 31.40 -1.69 -29.10
CA ARG A 49 31.08 -0.32 -28.67
C ARG A 49 29.58 -0.12 -28.43
N MET A 50 28.72 -0.60 -29.33
CA MET A 50 27.27 -0.50 -29.15
C MET A 50 26.77 -1.32 -27.95
N THR A 51 27.41 -2.46 -27.67
CA THR A 51 27.10 -3.26 -26.48
C THR A 51 27.44 -2.49 -25.21
N GLU A 52 28.60 -1.84 -25.17
CA GLU A 52 29.05 -1.00 -24.05
C GLU A 52 28.19 0.27 -23.90
N ASP A 53 27.88 0.95 -25.00
CA ASP A 53 27.20 2.24 -25.02
C ASP A 53 25.66 2.12 -24.83
N GLU A 54 25.04 1.07 -25.38
CA GLU A 54 23.57 0.95 -25.49
C GLU A 54 22.98 -0.26 -24.77
N TRP A 55 23.74 -1.34 -24.58
CA TRP A 55 23.23 -2.63 -24.07
C TRP A 55 23.71 -2.95 -22.66
N LEU A 56 23.45 -2.04 -21.73
CA LEU A 56 23.83 -2.18 -20.31
C LEU A 56 23.27 -3.44 -19.61
N TRP A 57 22.36 -4.17 -20.25
CA TRP A 57 21.79 -5.45 -19.79
C TRP A 57 22.62 -6.68 -20.22
N VAL A 58 23.63 -6.51 -21.08
CA VAL A 58 24.56 -7.56 -21.50
C VAL A 58 25.73 -7.61 -20.53
N GLY A 59 25.88 -8.73 -19.81
CA GLY A 59 27.00 -8.96 -18.89
C GLY A 59 28.30 -9.39 -19.57
N GLY A 60 28.22 -9.89 -20.81
CA GLY A 60 29.38 -10.26 -21.60
C GLY A 60 29.02 -10.65 -23.02
N ALA A 61 29.92 -10.35 -23.96
CA ALA A 61 29.82 -10.77 -25.35
C ALA A 61 31.07 -11.54 -25.76
N ILE A 62 30.87 -12.82 -26.11
CA ILE A 62 31.95 -13.77 -26.38
C ILE A 62 32.06 -13.95 -27.90
N LEU A 63 33.22 -13.63 -28.45
CA LEU A 63 33.51 -13.88 -29.86
C LEU A 63 33.46 -15.38 -30.15
N SER A 64 32.89 -15.73 -31.30
CA SER A 64 32.53 -17.11 -31.64
C SER A 64 33.69 -18.11 -31.56
N ALA A 65 34.91 -17.74 -31.97
CA ALA A 65 36.04 -18.67 -31.90
C ALA A 65 37.42 -18.00 -31.76
N TRP A 66 38.25 -18.52 -30.86
CA TRP A 66 39.70 -18.30 -30.90
C TRP A 66 40.33 -19.08 -32.06
N THR A 67 40.02 -20.37 -32.12
CA THR A 67 40.19 -21.30 -33.25
C THR A 67 38.99 -22.26 -33.22
N PRO A 68 38.52 -22.83 -34.34
CA PRO A 68 37.43 -23.80 -34.33
C PRO A 68 37.74 -25.04 -33.44
N PRO A 69 36.75 -25.63 -32.76
CA PRO A 69 36.94 -26.81 -31.91
C PRO A 69 37.54 -27.98 -32.69
N ALA A 70 38.37 -28.81 -32.04
CA ALA A 70 39.06 -29.93 -32.69
C ALA A 70 38.13 -30.87 -33.48
N SER A 71 36.90 -31.08 -33.02
CA SER A 71 35.87 -31.90 -33.68
C SER A 71 35.33 -31.30 -35.00
N PHE A 72 35.63 -30.04 -35.29
CA PHE A 72 35.23 -29.28 -36.48
C PHE A 72 36.41 -28.47 -37.06
N SER A 73 37.65 -28.87 -36.75
CA SER A 73 38.88 -28.13 -37.06
C SER A 73 39.49 -28.47 -38.42
N ALA A 74 38.70 -29.06 -39.33
CA ALA A 74 39.18 -29.35 -40.67
C ALA A 74 39.62 -28.03 -41.34
N PRO A 75 40.80 -27.96 -42.00
CA PRO A 75 41.32 -26.72 -42.58
C PRO A 75 40.40 -26.08 -43.63
N ASP A 76 39.41 -26.83 -44.11
CA ASP A 76 38.41 -26.48 -45.11
C ASP A 76 37.02 -26.14 -44.51
N ASP A 77 36.88 -26.05 -43.18
CA ASP A 77 35.63 -25.67 -42.50
C ASP A 77 35.41 -24.14 -42.48
N PRO A 78 34.29 -23.60 -43.01
CA PRO A 78 34.03 -22.16 -43.05
C PRO A 78 33.91 -21.48 -41.68
N ARG A 79 33.84 -22.24 -40.57
CA ARG A 79 33.93 -21.68 -39.20
C ARG A 79 35.26 -21.01 -38.92
N TRP A 80 36.31 -21.33 -39.67
CA TRP A 80 37.58 -20.59 -39.61
C TRP A 80 37.39 -19.10 -39.90
N GLY A 81 36.33 -18.73 -40.64
CA GLY A 81 36.03 -17.32 -40.89
C GLY A 81 35.57 -16.52 -39.68
N PHE A 82 35.31 -17.14 -38.53
CA PHE A 82 35.07 -16.44 -37.24
C PHE A 82 36.27 -16.47 -36.30
N ALA A 83 37.35 -17.15 -36.67
CA ALA A 83 38.48 -17.39 -35.79
C ALA A 83 39.38 -16.16 -35.65
N LEU A 84 39.92 -15.96 -34.44
CA LEU A 84 40.92 -14.91 -34.20
C LEU A 84 42.33 -15.32 -34.66
N ARG A 85 42.58 -16.62 -34.76
CA ARG A 85 43.83 -17.19 -35.28
C ARG A 85 43.56 -17.98 -36.55
N THR A 86 44.49 -17.92 -37.49
CA THR A 86 44.48 -18.74 -38.71
C THR A 86 44.88 -20.19 -38.39
N PRO A 87 44.68 -21.16 -39.31
CA PRO A 87 45.04 -22.56 -39.10
C PRO A 87 46.51 -22.82 -38.77
N ASP A 88 47.42 -21.96 -39.25
CA ASP A 88 48.86 -21.99 -38.96
C ASP A 88 49.26 -21.26 -37.66
N GLY A 89 48.28 -20.70 -36.93
CA GLY A 89 48.47 -20.00 -35.65
C GLY A 89 48.83 -18.51 -35.78
N SER A 90 48.89 -17.97 -37.00
CA SER A 90 49.12 -16.54 -37.22
C SER A 90 47.93 -15.69 -36.75
N ALA A 91 48.16 -14.40 -36.52
CA ALA A 91 47.13 -13.44 -36.12
C ALA A 91 46.26 -13.04 -37.32
N THR A 92 44.96 -12.92 -37.12
CA THR A 92 44.04 -12.33 -38.11
C THR A 92 44.01 -10.80 -37.99
N PRO A 93 43.59 -10.07 -39.04
CA PRO A 93 43.35 -8.62 -38.95
C PRO A 93 42.38 -8.24 -37.82
N LEU A 94 41.37 -9.08 -37.56
CA LEU A 94 40.45 -8.89 -36.43
C LEU A 94 41.17 -8.99 -35.08
N TYR A 95 42.08 -9.96 -34.91
CA TYR A 95 42.88 -10.08 -33.70
C TYR A 95 43.75 -8.85 -33.46
N ASP A 96 44.44 -8.36 -34.49
CA ASP A 96 45.29 -7.16 -34.38
C ASP A 96 44.47 -5.91 -34.04
N ALA A 97 43.27 -5.79 -34.60
CA ALA A 97 42.33 -4.71 -34.29
C ALA A 97 41.84 -4.77 -32.82
N LEU A 98 41.55 -5.97 -32.29
CA LEU A 98 41.16 -6.17 -30.90
C LEU A 98 42.32 -5.89 -29.93
N VAL A 99 43.54 -6.31 -30.25
CA VAL A 99 44.73 -6.00 -29.45
C VAL A 99 44.97 -4.50 -29.40
N THR A 100 44.86 -3.82 -30.55
CA THR A 100 45.01 -2.36 -30.63
C THR A 100 43.97 -1.64 -29.76
N ARG A 101 42.70 -2.08 -29.81
CA ARG A 101 41.64 -1.58 -28.94
C ARG A 101 41.97 -1.80 -27.47
N ALA A 102 42.35 -3.02 -27.07
CA ALA A 102 42.67 -3.35 -25.69
C ALA A 102 43.81 -2.49 -25.14
N SER A 103 44.91 -2.35 -25.89
CA SER A 103 46.04 -1.51 -25.48
C SER A 103 45.69 -0.03 -25.40
N SER A 104 44.74 0.47 -26.23
CA SER A 104 44.28 1.85 -26.14
C SER A 104 43.46 2.11 -24.87
N ILE A 105 42.66 1.15 -24.44
CA ILE A 105 41.88 1.22 -23.19
C ILE A 105 42.82 1.20 -21.98
N GLU A 106 43.81 0.29 -21.96
CA GLU A 106 44.81 0.21 -20.88
C GLU A 106 45.68 1.47 -20.78
N ALA A 107 46.02 2.09 -21.90
CA ALA A 107 46.83 3.32 -21.92
C ALA A 107 46.07 4.59 -21.49
N GLN A 108 44.74 4.55 -21.41
CA GLN A 108 43.87 5.67 -21.01
C GLN A 108 43.31 5.53 -19.58
N ALA A 109 43.71 4.48 -18.84
CA ALA A 109 43.06 4.01 -17.63
C ALA A 109 43.38 4.79 -16.33
N ASP A 110 43.13 6.10 -16.29
CA ASP A 110 43.20 6.89 -15.03
C ASP A 110 41.88 6.87 -14.23
N ALA A 111 40.78 6.40 -14.83
CA ALA A 111 39.45 6.36 -14.23
C ALA A 111 38.60 5.20 -14.78
N ALA A 112 37.72 4.65 -13.95
CA ALA A 112 36.79 3.60 -14.35
C ALA A 112 35.74 4.13 -15.34
N PRO A 113 35.56 3.52 -16.53
CA PRO A 113 34.53 3.92 -17.49
C PRO A 113 33.13 3.54 -17.00
N PRO A 114 32.05 4.00 -17.67
CA PRO A 114 30.69 3.53 -17.41
C PRO A 114 30.58 2.00 -17.46
N GLY A 115 29.88 1.41 -16.49
CA GLY A 115 29.78 -0.04 -16.32
C GLY A 115 29.85 -0.49 -14.87
N LEU A 116 29.77 -1.81 -14.66
CA LEU A 116 29.91 -2.45 -13.34
C LEU A 116 31.34 -2.96 -13.15
N HIS A 117 31.98 -2.53 -12.06
CA HIS A 117 33.37 -2.84 -11.71
C HIS A 117 33.41 -3.65 -10.42
N HIS A 118 34.11 -4.78 -10.46
CA HIS A 118 34.37 -5.58 -9.27
C HIS A 118 35.29 -4.83 -8.29
N PRO A 119 35.20 -5.01 -6.96
CA PRO A 119 36.04 -4.29 -5.99
C PRO A 119 37.56 -4.49 -6.21
N MET A 120 37.95 -5.65 -6.75
CA MET A 120 39.32 -5.87 -7.23
C MET A 120 39.51 -5.32 -8.65
N ASN A 121 39.75 -4.02 -8.77
CA ASN A 121 40.00 -3.34 -10.03
C ASN A 121 41.20 -2.38 -9.94
N ALA A 122 41.68 -1.89 -11.09
CA ALA A 122 42.83 -0.98 -11.18
C ALA A 122 42.51 0.46 -10.72
N TYR A 123 41.23 0.82 -10.60
CA TYR A 123 40.74 2.17 -10.32
C TYR A 123 40.47 2.42 -8.83
N THR A 124 40.67 1.40 -7.98
CA THR A 124 40.37 1.45 -6.54
C THR A 124 41.64 1.30 -5.70
N ALA A 125 41.86 2.24 -4.78
CA ALA A 125 42.93 2.19 -3.80
C ALA A 125 42.34 1.96 -2.40
N TYR A 126 42.76 0.90 -1.73
CA TYR A 126 42.32 0.53 -0.38
C TYR A 126 43.33 0.97 0.68
N SER A 127 42.83 1.42 1.84
CA SER A 127 43.63 1.69 3.04
C SER A 127 42.92 1.18 4.30
N GLY A 128 43.69 0.86 5.34
CA GLY A 128 43.18 0.12 6.52
C GLY A 128 43.04 -1.38 6.26
N VAL A 129 42.32 -2.08 7.14
CA VAL A 129 42.14 -3.53 7.02
C VAL A 129 40.99 -3.85 6.06
N TRP A 130 41.28 -4.60 5.00
CA TRP A 130 40.30 -5.11 4.03
C TRP A 130 40.57 -6.58 3.70
N THR A 131 39.51 -7.35 3.51
CA THR A 131 39.60 -8.69 2.92
C THR A 131 38.97 -8.67 1.54
N LEU A 132 39.75 -9.00 0.50
CA LEU A 132 39.29 -9.02 -0.89
C LEU A 132 39.15 -10.47 -1.39
N SER A 133 38.06 -10.76 -2.10
CA SER A 133 37.86 -12.05 -2.78
C SER A 133 36.95 -11.90 -3.99
N GLU A 134 36.66 -13.00 -4.69
CA GLU A 134 35.62 -13.09 -5.73
C GLU A 134 34.21 -12.72 -5.22
N MET A 135 33.97 -12.76 -3.91
CA MET A 135 32.72 -12.26 -3.34
C MET A 135 32.70 -10.72 -3.29
N GLY A 136 33.83 -10.03 -3.35
CA GLY A 136 33.93 -8.58 -3.26
C GLY A 136 34.89 -8.14 -2.15
N ALA A 137 34.57 -7.03 -1.50
CA ALA A 137 35.38 -6.45 -0.44
C ALA A 137 34.65 -6.50 0.90
N ASP A 138 35.33 -7.05 1.91
CA ASP A 138 34.84 -7.12 3.27
C ASP A 138 35.64 -6.22 4.22
N LEU A 139 34.92 -5.67 5.18
CA LEU A 139 35.39 -4.67 6.12
C LEU A 139 36.22 -5.33 7.23
N GLY A 140 37.29 -4.65 7.65
CA GLY A 140 38.10 -5.11 8.76
C GLY A 140 37.34 -5.05 10.09
N TRP A 141 37.73 -5.89 11.06
CA TRP A 141 37.21 -5.80 12.43
C TRP A 141 37.70 -4.55 13.18
N VAL A 142 38.68 -3.83 12.60
CA VAL A 142 39.15 -2.52 13.06
C VAL A 142 38.42 -1.47 12.25
N ASN A 143 37.83 -0.46 12.90
CA ASN A 143 37.16 0.67 12.24
C ASN A 143 38.19 1.64 11.60
N ASP A 144 38.98 1.14 10.64
CA ASP A 144 39.97 1.90 9.87
C ASP A 144 39.87 1.68 8.35
N SER A 145 38.95 0.83 7.88
CA SER A 145 38.73 0.50 6.48
C SER A 145 38.26 1.71 5.67
N GLN A 146 39.08 2.13 4.70
CA GLN A 146 38.79 3.23 3.78
C GLN A 146 39.17 2.84 2.35
N LEU A 147 38.54 3.47 1.35
CA LEU A 147 38.93 3.32 -0.05
C LEU A 147 38.72 4.60 -0.85
N ASP A 148 39.44 4.69 -1.97
CA ASP A 148 39.27 5.69 -3.01
C ASP A 148 39.01 5.00 -4.35
N PHE A 149 37.93 5.36 -5.03
CA PHE A 149 37.56 4.86 -6.36
C PHE A 149 37.46 6.02 -7.35
N THR A 150 38.21 5.95 -8.45
CA THR A 150 38.23 7.00 -9.49
C THR A 150 37.43 6.55 -10.70
N PHE A 151 36.49 7.36 -11.17
CA PHE A 151 35.59 7.01 -12.29
C PHE A 151 35.33 8.18 -13.22
N GLU A 152 34.96 7.89 -14.47
CA GLU A 152 34.53 8.87 -15.47
C GLU A 152 33.06 8.64 -15.81
N GLY A 153 32.21 9.62 -15.50
CA GLY A 153 30.76 9.50 -15.71
C GLY A 153 29.98 10.61 -15.05
N THR A 154 28.66 10.51 -15.12
CA THR A 154 27.72 11.49 -14.52
C THR A 154 27.04 10.94 -13.26
N GLU A 155 27.20 9.65 -12.97
CA GLU A 155 26.62 8.99 -11.80
C GLU A 155 27.50 7.83 -11.32
N VAL A 156 27.45 7.57 -10.02
CA VAL A 156 28.11 6.43 -9.39
C VAL A 156 27.22 5.82 -8.31
N SER A 157 27.21 4.50 -8.25
CA SER A 157 26.47 3.70 -7.28
C SER A 157 27.35 2.58 -6.72
N LEU A 158 27.04 2.09 -5.53
CA LEU A 158 27.67 0.91 -4.96
C LEU A 158 26.73 -0.28 -5.03
N LEU A 159 27.24 -1.42 -5.49
CA LEU A 159 26.55 -2.69 -5.35
C LEU A 159 26.84 -3.22 -3.95
N LEU A 160 25.84 -3.19 -3.08
CA LEU A 160 25.98 -3.51 -1.66
C LEU A 160 25.18 -4.75 -1.26
N ARG A 161 25.71 -5.51 -0.30
CA ARG A 161 25.01 -6.62 0.36
C ARG A 161 24.43 -6.14 1.68
N GLU A 162 23.14 -5.84 1.64
CA GLU A 162 22.36 -5.45 2.80
C GLU A 162 21.69 -6.67 3.42
N ASP A 163 21.61 -6.72 4.75
CA ASP A 163 20.97 -7.84 5.47
C ASP A 163 20.51 -7.34 6.86
N ASP A 164 20.07 -8.23 7.74
CA ASP A 164 19.63 -7.92 9.11
C ASP A 164 20.81 -7.66 10.06
N TYR A 165 21.57 -6.60 9.81
CA TYR A 165 22.67 -6.11 10.65
C TYR A 165 22.82 -4.59 10.57
N VAL A 166 23.49 -4.00 11.57
CA VAL A 166 23.71 -2.55 11.66
C VAL A 166 25.16 -2.21 11.33
N ALA A 167 25.37 -1.51 10.23
CA ALA A 167 26.65 -0.94 9.82
C ALA A 167 26.42 0.26 8.90
N TYR A 168 27.41 1.13 8.80
CA TYR A 168 27.33 2.38 8.03
C TYR A 168 28.54 2.54 7.12
N LEU A 169 28.32 3.15 5.96
CA LEU A 169 29.38 3.63 5.08
C LEU A 169 29.25 5.15 4.96
N TYR A 170 30.33 5.90 5.14
CA TYR A 170 30.39 7.34 4.94
C TYR A 170 31.14 7.65 3.65
N LEU A 171 30.57 8.48 2.80
CA LEU A 171 31.08 8.68 1.44
C LEU A 171 31.18 10.15 1.08
N THR A 172 32.16 10.51 0.27
CA THR A 172 32.25 11.84 -0.36
C THR A 172 32.61 11.69 -1.84
N ILE A 173 32.17 12.65 -2.65
CA ILE A 173 32.54 12.79 -4.06
C ILE A 173 33.32 14.09 -4.19
N ASP A 174 34.55 14.00 -4.69
CA ASP A 174 35.46 15.13 -4.86
C ASP A 174 35.62 15.98 -3.58
N GLY A 175 35.59 15.31 -2.42
CA GLY A 175 35.69 15.93 -1.09
C GLY A 175 34.43 16.66 -0.61
N GLN A 176 33.32 16.56 -1.33
CA GLN A 176 32.00 17.08 -0.92
C GLN A 176 31.08 15.92 -0.51
N PRO A 177 30.09 16.17 0.38
CA PRO A 177 29.08 15.17 0.68
C PRO A 177 28.38 14.68 -0.59
N ALA A 178 28.24 13.36 -0.70
CA ALA A 178 27.63 12.70 -1.84
C ALA A 178 26.17 13.15 -2.01
N ASN A 179 25.81 13.63 -3.19
CA ASN A 179 24.55 14.36 -3.41
C ASN A 179 23.30 13.47 -3.52
N ALA A 180 23.46 12.15 -3.57
CA ALA A 180 22.34 11.20 -3.59
C ALA A 180 22.12 10.48 -2.24
N LEU A 181 22.84 10.85 -1.18
CA LEU A 181 22.80 10.19 0.13
C LEU A 181 22.24 11.10 1.24
N PRO A 182 21.61 10.52 2.29
CA PRO A 182 21.26 11.25 3.51
C PRO A 182 22.46 11.85 4.19
N ARG A 183 22.21 12.86 5.03
CA ARG A 183 23.23 13.48 5.88
C ARG A 183 22.91 13.29 7.35
N ASP A 184 23.95 13.00 8.13
CA ASP A 184 23.83 12.91 9.58
C ASP A 184 23.81 14.31 10.24
N ALA A 185 23.72 14.36 11.58
CA ALA A 185 23.74 15.62 12.32
C ALA A 185 25.06 16.41 12.20
N ALA A 186 26.12 15.80 11.66
CA ALA A 186 27.42 16.40 11.41
C ALA A 186 27.65 16.73 9.92
N ASP A 187 26.60 16.65 9.08
CA ASP A 187 26.60 16.89 7.63
C ASP A 187 27.40 15.86 6.80
N ASN A 188 27.70 14.68 7.36
CA ASN A 188 28.36 13.59 6.63
C ASN A 188 27.32 12.79 5.83
N SER A 189 27.61 12.50 4.57
CA SER A 189 26.81 11.59 3.76
C SER A 189 27.07 10.13 4.11
N TYR A 190 26.00 9.35 4.33
CA TYR A 190 26.12 7.96 4.75
C TYR A 190 25.14 7.00 4.05
N ILE A 191 25.46 5.70 4.10
CA ILE A 191 24.60 4.56 3.71
C ILE A 191 24.42 3.66 4.92
N VAL A 192 23.20 3.17 5.15
CA VAL A 192 22.89 2.13 6.14
C VAL A 192 22.91 0.78 5.44
N LEU A 193 23.65 -0.20 6.00
CA LEU A 193 23.75 -1.56 5.42
C LEU A 193 22.66 -2.52 5.91
N THR A 194 21.70 -2.01 6.69
CA THR A 194 20.52 -2.76 7.11
C THR A 194 19.51 -2.80 5.97
N SER A 195 19.13 -4.00 5.55
CA SER A 195 18.07 -4.19 4.54
C SER A 195 16.73 -3.65 5.05
N ASP A 196 16.06 -2.88 4.20
CA ASP A 196 14.69 -2.35 4.38
C ASP A 196 13.67 -3.44 4.75
N THR A 197 13.84 -4.62 4.15
CA THR A 197 13.02 -5.81 4.34
C THR A 197 13.56 -6.76 5.41
N ARG A 198 14.75 -6.50 5.96
CA ARG A 198 15.53 -7.45 6.79
C ARG A 198 15.78 -8.80 6.12
N GLN A 199 15.79 -8.83 4.79
CA GLN A 199 16.20 -10.00 4.05
C GLN A 199 17.52 -9.72 3.33
N PRO A 200 18.37 -10.74 3.14
CA PRO A 200 19.57 -10.60 2.34
C PRO A 200 19.20 -10.03 0.97
N ASN A 201 19.76 -8.87 0.66
CA ASN A 201 19.52 -8.15 -0.57
C ASN A 201 20.85 -7.68 -1.15
N VAL A 202 21.02 -7.83 -2.46
CA VAL A 202 22.14 -7.23 -3.18
C VAL A 202 21.58 -6.06 -3.97
N ALA A 203 21.76 -4.86 -3.45
CA ALA A 203 21.14 -3.65 -3.97
C ALA A 203 22.18 -2.72 -4.60
N LEU A 204 21.81 -2.05 -5.68
CA LEU A 204 22.61 -0.97 -6.25
C LEU A 204 22.18 0.36 -5.61
N VAL A 205 23.00 0.87 -4.70
CA VAL A 205 22.73 2.08 -3.91
C VAL A 205 23.37 3.30 -4.59
N PRO A 206 22.58 4.29 -5.05
CA PRO A 206 23.11 5.48 -5.69
C PRO A 206 23.89 6.35 -4.70
N VAL A 207 25.14 6.68 -5.04
CA VAL A 207 25.98 7.56 -4.22
C VAL A 207 25.95 8.99 -4.74
N ALA A 208 26.06 9.15 -6.05
CA ALA A 208 25.92 10.45 -6.69
C ALA A 208 25.27 10.36 -8.08
N ARG A 209 24.55 11.41 -8.43
CA ARG A 209 23.83 11.59 -9.69
C ARG A 209 24.03 13.00 -10.21
N ASP A 210 23.77 13.21 -11.50
CA ASP A 210 23.84 14.52 -12.15
C ASP A 210 25.19 15.24 -11.94
N LEU A 211 26.27 14.47 -11.85
CA LEU A 211 27.62 15.02 -11.82
C LEU A 211 27.95 15.64 -13.19
N PRO A 212 28.72 16.73 -13.23
CA PRO A 212 29.25 17.25 -14.49
C PRO A 212 29.99 16.14 -15.24
N PRO A 213 29.85 15.98 -16.56
CA PRO A 213 30.60 14.96 -17.29
C PRO A 213 32.11 15.14 -17.07
N GLY A 214 32.76 14.10 -16.55
CA GLY A 214 34.20 14.12 -16.30
C GLY A 214 34.65 13.06 -15.31
N VAL A 215 35.91 13.18 -14.87
CA VAL A 215 36.53 12.29 -13.88
C VAL A 215 36.22 12.78 -12.47
N HIS A 216 35.79 11.86 -11.63
CA HIS A 216 35.42 12.08 -10.24
C HIS A 216 36.09 11.05 -9.33
N ARG A 217 36.27 11.42 -8.06
CA ARG A 217 36.81 10.55 -7.02
C ARG A 217 35.78 10.32 -5.92
N LEU A 218 35.42 9.05 -5.71
CA LEU A 218 34.65 8.59 -4.58
C LEU A 218 35.60 8.19 -3.45
N HIS A 219 35.43 8.79 -2.28
CA HIS A 219 36.12 8.40 -1.06
C HIS A 219 35.12 7.79 -0.07
N LEU A 220 35.45 6.64 0.51
CA LEU A 220 34.57 5.87 1.40
C LEU A 220 35.29 5.49 2.69
N ILE A 221 34.59 5.64 3.81
CA ILE A 221 35.00 5.24 5.15
C ILE A 221 33.92 4.32 5.74
N ALA A 222 34.29 3.15 6.25
CA ALA A 222 33.33 2.21 6.82
C ALA A 222 33.27 2.27 8.36
N ASP A 223 32.08 2.02 8.90
CA ASP A 223 31.82 1.86 10.34
C ASP A 223 31.03 0.56 10.61
N ARG A 224 31.69 -0.42 11.23
CA ARG A 224 31.19 -1.79 11.49
C ARG A 224 30.90 -2.60 10.23
N GLY A 225 30.34 -3.80 10.39
CA GLY A 225 29.89 -4.65 9.27
C GLY A 225 30.91 -5.67 8.76
N TRP A 226 31.90 -6.04 9.57
CA TRP A 226 32.85 -7.13 9.25
C TRP A 226 32.14 -8.49 9.12
N ASP A 227 32.74 -9.41 8.36
CA ASP A 227 32.22 -10.74 8.03
C ASP A 227 30.88 -10.72 7.27
N ARG A 228 30.58 -9.64 6.52
CA ARG A 228 29.33 -9.48 5.76
C ARG A 228 29.51 -9.36 4.26
N TRP A 229 30.73 -9.08 3.78
CA TRP A 229 31.03 -8.85 2.36
C TRP A 229 30.15 -7.75 1.77
N ALA A 230 30.04 -6.65 2.52
CA ALA A 230 29.09 -5.58 2.27
C ALA A 230 29.28 -4.91 0.91
N LEU A 231 30.50 -4.79 0.38
CA LEU A 231 30.77 -4.18 -0.91
C LEU A 231 30.97 -5.26 -2.01
N ALA A 232 30.02 -5.35 -2.92
CA ALA A 232 30.04 -6.29 -4.04
C ALA A 232 30.54 -5.67 -5.36
N GLY A 233 30.54 -4.34 -5.50
CA GLY A 233 31.04 -3.66 -6.70
C GLY A 233 30.71 -2.17 -6.78
N PHE A 234 31.18 -1.53 -7.84
CA PHE A 234 30.95 -0.13 -8.18
C PHE A 234 30.23 -0.06 -9.53
N ALA A 235 29.14 0.69 -9.66
CA ALA A 235 28.51 0.96 -10.94
C ALA A 235 28.66 2.43 -11.31
N VAL A 236 29.14 2.68 -12.53
CA VAL A 236 29.33 4.01 -13.09
C VAL A 236 28.37 4.17 -14.26
N GLY A 237 27.67 5.30 -14.34
CA GLY A 237 26.74 5.58 -15.44
C GLY A 237 27.07 6.88 -16.18
N ALA A 238 26.63 6.96 -17.43
CA ALA A 238 26.84 8.10 -18.33
C ALA A 238 25.54 8.65 -18.93
N GLY A 239 24.40 8.49 -18.24
CA GLY A 239 23.10 9.01 -18.64
C GLY A 239 22.03 7.94 -18.81
N ASN A 240 20.82 8.35 -19.25
CA ASN A 240 19.64 7.48 -19.29
C ASN A 240 19.42 6.83 -20.68
N PRO A 241 19.71 5.52 -20.85
CA PRO A 241 19.52 4.80 -22.12
C PRO A 241 18.05 4.42 -22.41
N ALA A 242 17.09 4.73 -21.54
CA ALA A 242 15.71 4.21 -21.63
C ALA A 242 14.79 4.90 -22.67
N GLN A 243 15.22 5.99 -23.32
CA GLN A 243 14.39 6.74 -24.27
C GLN A 243 13.70 5.92 -25.41
N PRO A 244 14.27 4.81 -25.94
CA PRO A 244 13.62 4.04 -27.00
C PRO A 244 12.39 3.23 -26.53
N PHE A 245 12.32 2.84 -25.25
CA PHE A 245 11.29 1.94 -24.71
C PHE A 245 10.01 2.67 -24.25
N ASP A 246 10.11 3.95 -23.89
CA ASP A 246 8.96 4.76 -23.43
C ASP A 246 7.85 4.89 -24.48
N ARG A 247 8.21 4.89 -25.76
CA ARG A 247 7.23 4.96 -26.87
C ARG A 247 6.43 3.66 -27.04
N GLN A 248 7.02 2.51 -26.76
CA GLN A 248 6.34 1.21 -26.85
C GLN A 248 5.36 1.01 -25.70
N ILE A 249 5.73 1.47 -24.50
CA ILE A 249 4.86 1.48 -23.31
C ILE A 249 3.67 2.42 -23.55
N ALA A 250 3.89 3.61 -24.09
CA ALA A 250 2.81 4.55 -24.42
C ALA A 250 1.82 3.97 -25.44
N LEU A 251 2.29 3.27 -26.48
CA LEU A 251 1.44 2.61 -27.47
C LEU A 251 0.61 1.48 -26.85
N ALA A 252 1.19 0.67 -25.96
CA ALA A 252 0.47 -0.38 -25.24
C ALA A 252 -0.64 0.19 -24.34
N LEU A 253 -0.38 1.30 -23.66
CA LEU A 253 -1.37 2.00 -22.83
C LEU A 253 -2.52 2.57 -23.65
N ILE A 254 -2.25 3.15 -24.82
CA ILE A 254 -3.27 3.65 -25.75
C ILE A 254 -4.15 2.49 -26.26
N ALA A 255 -3.54 1.37 -26.67
CA ALA A 255 -4.27 0.20 -27.13
C ALA A 255 -5.18 -0.40 -26.04
N GLY A 256 -4.70 -0.44 -24.80
CA GLY A 256 -5.49 -0.85 -23.63
C GLY A 256 -6.70 0.07 -23.40
N ALA A 257 -6.49 1.38 -23.46
CA ALA A 257 -7.57 2.37 -23.30
C ALA A 257 -8.65 2.27 -24.38
N VAL A 258 -8.26 2.07 -25.64
CA VAL A 258 -9.20 1.85 -26.76
C VAL A 258 -10.01 0.57 -26.56
N SER A 259 -9.38 -0.52 -26.11
CA SER A 259 -10.03 -1.80 -25.85
C SER A 259 -11.09 -1.70 -24.73
N LEU A 260 -10.76 -0.99 -23.65
CA LEU A 260 -11.70 -0.69 -22.56
C LEU A 260 -12.89 0.16 -23.04
N GLY A 261 -12.64 1.17 -23.89
CA GLY A 261 -13.69 1.98 -24.49
C GLY A 261 -14.64 1.17 -25.37
N ALA A 262 -14.11 0.25 -26.17
CA ALA A 262 -14.91 -0.65 -27.01
C ALA A 262 -15.76 -1.62 -26.18
N ALA A 263 -15.20 -2.21 -25.11
CA ALA A 263 -15.94 -3.08 -24.20
C ALA A 263 -17.09 -2.34 -23.49
N ALA A 264 -16.84 -1.10 -23.05
CA ALA A 264 -17.87 -0.24 -22.47
C ALA A 264 -18.98 0.07 -23.49
N ALA A 265 -18.62 0.41 -24.74
CA ALA A 265 -19.58 0.66 -25.81
C ALA A 265 -20.45 -0.58 -26.09
N PHE A 266 -19.87 -1.78 -26.09
CA PHE A 266 -20.63 -3.03 -26.28
C PHE A 266 -21.59 -3.32 -25.12
N ALA A 267 -21.14 -3.12 -23.87
CA ALA A 267 -21.96 -3.34 -22.68
C ALA A 267 -23.22 -2.44 -22.63
N LEU A 268 -23.18 -1.26 -23.27
CA LEU A 268 -24.32 -0.33 -23.38
C LEU A 268 -25.45 -0.83 -24.29
N HIS A 269 -25.17 -1.81 -25.16
CA HIS A 269 -26.15 -2.36 -26.10
C HIS A 269 -26.91 -3.58 -25.54
N ILE A 270 -26.50 -4.13 -24.39
CA ILE A 270 -27.13 -5.30 -23.77
C ILE A 270 -28.39 -4.87 -22.97
N ASP A 271 -29.52 -5.56 -23.15
CA ASP A 271 -30.72 -5.39 -22.32
C ASP A 271 -30.58 -6.13 -20.97
N TRP A 272 -29.77 -5.55 -20.09
CA TRP A 272 -29.52 -6.05 -18.73
C TRP A 272 -30.80 -6.23 -17.91
N GLN A 273 -31.88 -5.51 -18.22
CA GLN A 273 -33.14 -5.64 -17.49
C GLN A 273 -33.95 -6.84 -17.96
N GLY A 274 -33.99 -7.11 -19.28
CA GLY A 274 -34.52 -8.36 -19.81
C GLY A 274 -33.88 -9.57 -19.13
N ALA A 275 -32.56 -9.56 -19.00
CA ALA A 275 -31.79 -10.63 -18.38
C ALA A 275 -32.08 -10.81 -16.86
N LEU A 276 -32.33 -9.72 -16.12
CA LEU A 276 -32.48 -9.75 -14.65
C LEU A 276 -33.94 -9.73 -14.15
N ARG A 277 -34.93 -9.52 -15.04
CA ARG A 277 -36.37 -9.47 -14.72
C ARG A 277 -36.93 -10.67 -13.94
N PRO A 278 -36.56 -11.94 -14.24
CA PRO A 278 -37.09 -13.10 -13.52
C PRO A 278 -36.78 -13.03 -12.01
N PHE A 279 -35.61 -12.52 -11.65
CA PHE A 279 -35.16 -12.40 -10.26
C PHE A 279 -35.86 -11.27 -9.51
N ALA A 280 -36.19 -10.17 -10.18
CA ALA A 280 -36.88 -9.02 -9.58
C ALA A 280 -38.31 -9.34 -9.11
N GLY A 281 -38.97 -10.32 -9.70
CA GLY A 281 -40.30 -10.79 -9.30
C GLY A 281 -40.28 -11.59 -7.99
N LEU A 282 -39.33 -12.53 -7.87
CA LEU A 282 -39.13 -13.33 -6.66
C LEU A 282 -38.67 -12.45 -5.48
N TRP A 283 -37.74 -11.51 -5.74
CA TRP A 283 -37.18 -10.61 -4.74
C TRP A 283 -38.22 -9.68 -4.08
N ARG A 284 -39.20 -9.20 -4.84
CA ARG A 284 -40.28 -8.34 -4.33
C ARG A 284 -41.25 -9.04 -3.38
N ARG A 285 -41.30 -10.38 -3.40
CA ARG A 285 -42.12 -11.17 -2.46
C ARG A 285 -41.51 -11.23 -1.06
N LEU A 286 -40.20 -10.98 -0.93
CA LEU A 286 -39.52 -10.90 0.36
C LEU A 286 -39.68 -9.48 0.93
N GLY A 287 -40.16 -9.37 2.18
CA GLY A 287 -40.13 -8.09 2.91
C GLY A 287 -38.69 -7.63 3.19
N ALA A 288 -38.51 -6.36 3.59
CA ALA A 288 -37.18 -5.76 3.78
C ALA A 288 -36.25 -6.56 4.72
N VAL A 289 -36.81 -7.14 5.80
CA VAL A 289 -36.08 -8.02 6.73
C VAL A 289 -35.61 -9.31 6.06
N GLY A 290 -36.48 -9.96 5.27
CA GLY A 290 -36.14 -11.18 4.55
C GLY A 290 -35.09 -10.96 3.46
N GLN A 291 -35.15 -9.80 2.79
CA GLN A 291 -34.12 -9.40 1.81
C GLN A 291 -32.75 -9.21 2.47
N LEU A 292 -32.69 -8.53 3.61
CA LEU A 292 -31.44 -8.34 4.34
C LEU A 292 -30.89 -9.67 4.88
N ALA A 293 -31.75 -10.53 5.42
CA ALA A 293 -31.37 -11.86 5.91
C ALA A 293 -30.80 -12.74 4.78
N LEU A 294 -31.42 -12.71 3.58
CA LEU A 294 -30.90 -13.43 2.42
C LEU A 294 -29.56 -12.86 1.93
N SER A 295 -29.39 -11.53 1.99
CA SER A 295 -28.11 -10.88 1.66
C SER A 295 -27.01 -11.30 2.64
N ALA A 296 -27.31 -11.32 3.93
CA ALA A 296 -26.39 -11.78 4.97
C ALA A 296 -26.04 -13.27 4.77
N ALA A 297 -27.04 -14.13 4.52
CA ALA A 297 -26.82 -15.55 4.24
C ALA A 297 -25.93 -15.77 3.00
N ALA A 298 -26.18 -15.04 1.91
CA ALA A 298 -25.35 -15.10 0.70
C ALA A 298 -23.92 -14.60 0.96
N SER A 299 -23.73 -13.58 1.81
CA SER A 299 -22.39 -13.11 2.20
C SER A 299 -21.62 -14.14 3.04
N VAL A 300 -22.31 -14.87 3.92
CA VAL A 300 -21.73 -15.98 4.69
C VAL A 300 -21.38 -17.15 3.75
N LEU A 301 -22.24 -17.47 2.78
CA LEU A 301 -21.94 -18.49 1.78
C LEU A 301 -20.76 -18.10 0.88
N LEU A 302 -20.63 -16.82 0.53
CA LEU A 302 -19.46 -16.30 -0.20
C LEU A 302 -18.19 -16.52 0.62
N LEU A 303 -18.19 -16.12 1.90
CA LEU A 303 -17.08 -16.32 2.82
C LEU A 303 -16.68 -17.80 2.93
N ILE A 304 -17.65 -18.69 3.20
CA ILE A 304 -17.42 -20.12 3.31
C ILE A 304 -16.91 -20.70 1.99
N GLY A 305 -17.53 -20.31 0.87
CA GLY A 305 -17.11 -20.73 -0.46
C GLY A 305 -15.65 -20.38 -0.72
N MET A 306 -15.26 -19.11 -0.50
CA MET A 306 -13.89 -18.67 -0.74
C MET A 306 -12.90 -19.41 0.15
N LEU A 307 -13.22 -19.62 1.44
CA LEU A 307 -12.38 -20.37 2.37
C LEU A 307 -12.15 -21.82 1.91
N LEU A 308 -13.20 -22.50 1.45
CA LEU A 308 -13.14 -23.90 1.02
C LEU A 308 -12.55 -24.07 -0.39
N THR A 309 -12.55 -23.03 -1.22
CA THR A 309 -12.09 -23.12 -2.61
C THR A 309 -10.56 -23.11 -2.71
N TRP A 310 -9.91 -22.29 -1.89
CA TRP A 310 -8.49 -21.94 -2.10
C TRP A 310 -7.62 -22.04 -0.84
N GLY A 311 -8.16 -22.47 0.30
CA GLY A 311 -7.45 -22.41 1.58
C GLY A 311 -6.64 -23.67 1.94
N ASP A 312 -5.30 -23.55 1.99
CA ASP A 312 -4.43 -24.32 2.91
C ASP A 312 -4.43 -23.72 4.35
N ALA A 313 -4.96 -22.51 4.51
CA ALA A 313 -5.04 -21.78 5.77
C ALA A 313 -6.42 -21.92 6.44
N THR A 314 -6.76 -23.11 6.93
CA THR A 314 -7.81 -23.21 7.95
C THR A 314 -7.26 -22.65 9.27
N PRO A 315 -7.87 -21.61 9.87
CA PRO A 315 -7.49 -21.13 11.20
C PRO A 315 -7.55 -22.30 12.19
N ASN A 316 -6.56 -22.43 13.07
CA ASN A 316 -6.47 -23.52 14.06
C ASN A 316 -7.75 -23.74 14.90
N LEU A 317 -8.62 -22.73 14.99
CA LEU A 317 -9.93 -22.82 15.64
C LEU A 317 -10.89 -23.86 15.00
N PHE A 318 -10.68 -24.21 13.72
CA PHE A 318 -11.50 -25.16 12.96
C PHE A 318 -10.80 -26.51 12.69
N ARG A 319 -9.55 -26.70 13.15
CA ARG A 319 -8.81 -27.98 13.07
C ARG A 319 -9.21 -28.96 14.17
N ARG A 320 -10.50 -29.30 14.26
CA ARG A 320 -10.94 -30.51 14.97
C ARG A 320 -11.55 -31.47 13.96
N GLU A 321 -10.75 -32.45 13.53
CA GLU A 321 -11.16 -33.54 12.66
C GLU A 321 -12.25 -34.41 13.31
N PRO A 322 -13.35 -34.71 12.57
CA PRO A 322 -13.38 -35.96 11.78
C PRO A 322 -14.06 -35.85 10.40
N ILE A 323 -14.27 -34.64 9.86
CA ILE A 323 -15.07 -34.45 8.63
C ILE A 323 -14.31 -34.79 7.33
N GLN A 324 -12.96 -34.88 7.38
CA GLN A 324 -12.14 -35.07 6.17
C GLN A 324 -12.21 -36.49 5.57
N LEU A 325 -12.45 -37.53 6.37
CA LEU A 325 -12.52 -38.91 5.85
C LEU A 325 -13.79 -39.18 5.02
N GLY A 326 -14.92 -38.55 5.39
CA GLY A 326 -16.17 -38.67 4.63
C GLY A 326 -16.12 -37.90 3.30
N LEU A 327 -15.40 -36.78 3.27
CA LEU A 327 -15.27 -35.93 2.08
C LEU A 327 -14.27 -36.51 1.08
N ALA A 328 -13.21 -37.18 1.54
CA ALA A 328 -12.22 -37.85 0.69
C ALA A 328 -12.82 -38.98 -0.16
N ILE A 329 -13.79 -39.74 0.40
CA ILE A 329 -14.48 -40.82 -0.32
C ILE A 329 -15.49 -40.25 -1.34
N LEU A 330 -16.04 -39.07 -1.09
CA LEU A 330 -16.97 -38.41 -2.01
C LEU A 330 -16.28 -37.63 -3.15
N THR A 331 -15.02 -37.22 -2.96
CA THR A 331 -14.27 -36.34 -3.88
C THR A 331 -13.50 -37.06 -4.98
N ALA A 332 -13.32 -38.38 -4.87
CA ALA A 332 -12.71 -39.19 -5.93
C ALA A 332 -13.48 -39.14 -7.28
N GLY A 333 -14.76 -38.78 -7.27
CA GLY A 333 -15.58 -38.60 -8.48
C GLY A 333 -15.70 -37.15 -9.00
N LEU A 334 -15.17 -36.15 -8.28
CA LEU A 334 -15.38 -34.71 -8.53
C LEU A 334 -14.11 -33.96 -8.97
N MET A 335 -13.06 -34.69 -9.36
CA MET A 335 -11.71 -34.18 -9.68
C MET A 335 -11.60 -33.16 -10.84
N TYR A 336 -12.69 -32.65 -11.41
CA TYR A 336 -12.63 -31.62 -12.45
C TYR A 336 -13.32 -30.29 -12.10
N VAL A 337 -14.10 -30.19 -11.02
CA VAL A 337 -14.72 -28.92 -10.60
C VAL A 337 -14.76 -28.83 -9.09
N ASN A 338 -14.04 -27.87 -8.50
CA ASN A 338 -14.08 -27.60 -7.06
C ASN A 338 -15.50 -27.10 -6.68
N PRO A 339 -16.32 -27.88 -5.93
CA PRO A 339 -17.68 -27.47 -5.59
C PRO A 339 -17.73 -26.15 -4.80
N ALA A 340 -16.67 -25.84 -4.03
CA ALA A 340 -16.58 -24.59 -3.31
C ALA A 340 -16.42 -23.38 -4.25
N LEU A 341 -15.76 -23.55 -5.41
CA LEU A 341 -15.67 -22.50 -6.42
C LEU A 341 -17.06 -22.18 -6.98
N ILE A 342 -17.86 -23.21 -7.25
CA ILE A 342 -19.25 -23.03 -7.71
C ILE A 342 -20.05 -22.26 -6.65
N VAL A 343 -19.96 -22.66 -5.38
CA VAL A 343 -20.65 -21.96 -4.27
C VAL A 343 -20.22 -20.49 -4.19
N THR A 344 -18.92 -20.21 -4.32
CA THR A 344 -18.36 -18.85 -4.33
C THR A 344 -18.95 -18.02 -5.47
N LEU A 345 -18.90 -18.54 -6.70
CA LEU A 345 -19.40 -17.85 -7.88
C LEU A 345 -20.91 -17.62 -7.82
N VAL A 346 -21.68 -18.61 -7.35
CA VAL A 346 -23.13 -18.50 -7.15
C VAL A 346 -23.45 -17.48 -6.07
N ALA A 347 -22.75 -17.49 -4.93
CA ALA A 347 -22.94 -16.52 -3.86
C ALA A 347 -22.62 -15.10 -4.32
N ALA A 348 -21.50 -14.91 -5.04
CA ALA A 348 -21.13 -13.62 -5.64
C ALA A 348 -22.19 -13.13 -6.66
N ALA A 349 -22.68 -14.02 -7.53
CA ALA A 349 -23.73 -13.69 -8.49
C ALA A 349 -25.05 -13.31 -7.79
N VAL A 350 -25.45 -14.05 -6.76
CA VAL A 350 -26.63 -13.73 -5.94
C VAL A 350 -26.47 -12.36 -5.27
N LEU A 351 -25.33 -12.10 -4.64
CA LEU A 351 -25.03 -10.80 -4.03
C LEU A 351 -25.02 -9.67 -5.06
N TYR A 352 -24.44 -9.88 -6.23
CA TYR A 352 -24.46 -8.91 -7.33
C TYR A 352 -25.90 -8.55 -7.73
N VAL A 353 -26.76 -9.55 -7.94
CA VAL A 353 -28.17 -9.32 -8.28
C VAL A 353 -28.90 -8.57 -7.16
N ILE A 354 -28.64 -8.92 -5.91
CA ILE A 354 -29.21 -8.24 -4.74
C ILE A 354 -28.75 -6.77 -4.70
N PHE A 355 -27.45 -6.52 -4.80
CA PHE A 355 -26.86 -5.20 -4.70
C PHE A 355 -27.22 -4.33 -5.90
N PHE A 356 -27.46 -4.91 -7.08
CA PHE A 356 -27.97 -4.18 -8.23
C PHE A 356 -29.33 -3.52 -7.91
N HIS A 357 -30.21 -4.24 -7.22
CA HIS A 357 -31.51 -3.72 -6.80
C HIS A 357 -31.43 -2.84 -5.55
N LYS A 358 -30.57 -3.20 -4.58
CA LYS A 358 -30.42 -2.53 -3.28
C LYS A 358 -28.93 -2.30 -2.93
N PRO A 359 -28.24 -1.33 -3.57
CA PRO A 359 -26.80 -1.10 -3.35
C PRO A 359 -26.46 -0.78 -1.89
N LEU A 360 -27.37 -0.12 -1.17
CA LEU A 360 -27.18 0.24 0.23
C LEU A 360 -27.06 -0.98 1.16
N TYR A 361 -27.59 -2.15 0.79
CA TYR A 361 -27.37 -3.39 1.55
C TYR A 361 -25.93 -3.86 1.42
N GLY A 362 -25.31 -3.69 0.26
CA GLY A 362 -23.90 -3.96 0.06
C GLY A 362 -23.00 -3.09 0.92
N LEU A 363 -23.30 -1.78 1.00
CA LEU A 363 -22.60 -0.86 1.92
C LEU A 363 -22.82 -1.22 3.40
N THR A 364 -24.03 -1.67 3.76
CA THR A 364 -24.37 -2.11 5.12
C THR A 364 -23.57 -3.35 5.53
N LEU A 365 -23.49 -4.34 4.64
CA LEU A 365 -22.69 -5.54 4.87
C LEU A 365 -21.18 -5.24 4.89
N THR A 366 -20.72 -4.31 4.04
CA THR A 366 -19.33 -3.84 4.04
C THR A 366 -18.94 -3.24 5.40
N LEU A 367 -19.77 -2.34 5.95
CA LEU A 367 -19.54 -1.76 7.28
C LEU A 367 -19.53 -2.80 8.39
N PHE A 368 -20.40 -3.81 8.29
CA PHE A 368 -20.42 -4.90 9.27
C PHE A 368 -19.16 -5.77 9.19
N ALA A 369 -18.69 -6.07 7.98
CA ALA A 369 -17.53 -6.91 7.72
C ALA A 369 -16.18 -6.19 7.94
N ALA A 370 -16.17 -4.86 7.88
CA ALA A 370 -14.98 -4.01 7.99
C ALA A 370 -14.01 -4.38 9.13
N PRO A 371 -14.43 -4.52 10.41
CA PRO A 371 -13.51 -4.83 11.51
C PRO A 371 -12.88 -6.22 11.45
N PHE A 372 -13.33 -7.10 10.54
CA PHE A 372 -12.83 -8.46 10.38
C PHE A 372 -11.79 -8.58 9.25
N PHE A 373 -11.21 -7.46 8.79
CA PHE A 373 -10.28 -7.45 7.65
C PHE A 373 -8.99 -8.26 7.86
N LEU A 374 -8.59 -8.50 9.11
CA LEU A 374 -7.44 -9.35 9.48
C LEU A 374 -7.69 -10.84 9.28
N PHE A 375 -8.91 -11.21 8.88
CA PHE A 375 -9.27 -12.56 8.43
C PHE A 375 -9.61 -12.53 6.95
N PRO A 376 -8.66 -12.15 6.06
CA PRO A 376 -8.91 -12.12 4.64
C PRO A 376 -9.09 -13.54 4.11
N VAL A 377 -9.78 -13.65 2.99
CA VAL A 377 -9.95 -14.93 2.31
C VAL A 377 -9.05 -14.97 1.08
N SER A 378 -8.29 -16.04 0.93
CA SER A 378 -7.40 -16.24 -0.20
C SER A 378 -8.21 -16.51 -1.48
N LEU A 379 -7.90 -15.76 -2.53
CA LEU A 379 -8.34 -16.00 -3.89
C LEU A 379 -7.07 -16.20 -4.71
N TYR A 380 -6.74 -17.46 -5.00
CA TYR A 380 -5.45 -17.84 -5.61
C TYR A 380 -4.26 -17.34 -4.74
N GLN A 381 -3.33 -16.58 -5.31
CA GLN A 381 -2.15 -16.04 -4.61
C GLN A 381 -2.43 -14.75 -3.79
N PHE A 382 -3.63 -14.18 -3.86
CA PHE A 382 -3.96 -12.91 -3.21
C PHE A 382 -4.97 -13.13 -2.07
N ALA A 383 -4.91 -12.32 -1.03
CA ALA A 383 -5.84 -12.37 0.09
C ALA A 383 -6.71 -11.11 0.12
N PHE A 384 -8.03 -11.29 0.20
CA PHE A 384 -9.00 -10.19 0.18
C PHE A 384 -9.90 -10.20 1.42
N PRO A 385 -9.98 -9.10 2.18
CA PRO A 385 -11.00 -8.91 3.20
C PRO A 385 -12.42 -9.08 2.65
N MET A 386 -13.33 -9.61 3.46
CA MET A 386 -14.75 -9.69 3.08
C MET A 386 -15.36 -8.31 2.81
N SER A 387 -14.94 -7.27 3.54
CA SER A 387 -15.37 -5.89 3.28
C SER A 387 -15.00 -5.42 1.88
N GLU A 388 -13.78 -5.72 1.42
CA GLU A 388 -13.30 -5.40 0.07
C GLU A 388 -14.14 -6.12 -1.00
N MET A 389 -14.38 -7.42 -0.84
CA MET A 389 -15.23 -8.17 -1.77
C MET A 389 -16.65 -7.60 -1.85
N LEU A 390 -17.25 -7.26 -0.71
CA LEU A 390 -18.60 -6.71 -0.65
C LEU A 390 -18.68 -5.33 -1.30
N VAL A 391 -17.73 -4.42 -1.04
CA VAL A 391 -17.76 -3.09 -1.66
C VAL A 391 -17.51 -3.17 -3.16
N LEU A 392 -16.63 -4.05 -3.64
CA LEU A 392 -16.35 -4.23 -5.07
C LEU A 392 -17.53 -4.82 -5.84
N ILE A 393 -18.20 -5.85 -5.29
CA ILE A 393 -19.45 -6.37 -5.88
C ILE A 393 -20.53 -5.28 -5.89
N THR A 394 -20.62 -4.48 -4.83
CA THR A 394 -21.56 -3.36 -4.74
C THR A 394 -21.26 -2.29 -5.77
N ALA A 395 -19.98 -1.94 -5.97
CA ALA A 395 -19.53 -0.96 -6.94
C ALA A 395 -19.81 -1.44 -8.37
N ALA A 396 -19.52 -2.71 -8.69
CA ALA A 396 -19.83 -3.30 -9.99
C ALA A 396 -21.34 -3.27 -10.27
N ALA A 397 -22.16 -3.62 -9.28
CA ALA A 397 -23.62 -3.58 -9.40
C ALA A 397 -24.16 -2.14 -9.54
N TRP A 398 -23.54 -1.18 -8.84
CA TRP A 398 -23.86 0.24 -8.93
C TRP A 398 -23.49 0.83 -10.30
N VAL A 399 -22.31 0.53 -10.84
CA VAL A 399 -21.89 0.97 -12.18
C VAL A 399 -22.83 0.41 -13.24
N ALA A 400 -23.17 -0.88 -13.17
CA ALA A 400 -24.14 -1.49 -14.08
C ALA A 400 -25.51 -0.80 -14.03
N ARG A 401 -25.96 -0.43 -12.82
CA ARG A 401 -27.20 0.33 -12.64
C ARG A 401 -27.13 1.73 -13.25
N LEU A 402 -26.03 2.45 -13.05
CA LEU A 402 -25.81 3.75 -13.69
C LEU A 402 -25.80 3.66 -15.22
N ALA A 403 -25.16 2.63 -15.77
CA ALA A 403 -25.14 2.38 -17.21
C ALA A 403 -26.55 2.09 -17.77
N VAL A 404 -27.35 1.29 -17.06
CA VAL A 404 -28.76 1.01 -17.42
C VAL A 404 -29.60 2.29 -17.37
N ASP A 405 -29.45 3.11 -16.33
CA ASP A 405 -30.17 4.37 -16.20
C ASP A 405 -29.75 5.39 -17.26
N TRP A 406 -28.46 5.44 -17.61
CA TRP A 406 -27.95 6.28 -18.70
C TRP A 406 -28.47 5.82 -20.06
N ALA A 407 -28.41 4.52 -20.37
CA ALA A 407 -28.89 3.97 -21.64
C ALA A 407 -30.40 4.14 -21.83
N ARG A 408 -31.18 4.20 -20.74
CA ARG A 408 -32.60 4.57 -20.76
C ARG A 408 -32.81 6.03 -21.11
N ARG A 409 -32.07 6.95 -20.45
CA ARG A 409 -32.12 8.39 -20.75
C ARG A 409 -31.66 8.69 -22.17
N TYR A 410 -30.65 7.99 -22.68
CA TYR A 410 -30.21 8.13 -24.05
C TYR A 410 -31.32 7.74 -25.06
N ARG A 411 -32.10 6.70 -24.74
CA ARG A 411 -33.22 6.23 -25.57
C ARG A 411 -34.50 7.08 -25.44
N SER A 412 -34.56 8.05 -24.52
CA SER A 412 -35.74 8.90 -24.28
C SER A 412 -35.37 10.39 -24.42
N ALA A 413 -36.03 11.13 -25.33
CA ALA A 413 -35.75 12.56 -25.57
C ALA A 413 -36.48 13.51 -24.59
N PRO A 414 -36.01 14.77 -24.39
CA PRO A 414 -34.63 15.15 -24.06
C PRO A 414 -34.38 14.97 -22.55
N PRO A 415 -33.12 14.78 -22.13
CA PRO A 415 -32.78 14.52 -20.74
C PRO A 415 -32.92 15.79 -19.91
N THR A 416 -33.95 15.88 -19.06
CA THR A 416 -33.81 16.69 -17.85
C THR A 416 -32.82 15.95 -16.95
N ALA A 417 -31.53 16.24 -17.12
CA ALA A 417 -30.52 15.71 -16.22
C ALA A 417 -30.93 16.10 -14.79
N PRO A 418 -31.11 15.15 -13.86
CA PRO A 418 -31.19 15.53 -12.46
C PRO A 418 -29.89 16.27 -12.15
N ALA A 419 -29.97 17.55 -11.80
CA ALA A 419 -28.81 18.36 -11.47
C ALA A 419 -28.11 17.73 -10.26
N PHE A 420 -27.07 16.92 -10.53
CA PHE A 420 -26.17 16.44 -9.49
C PHE A 420 -25.17 17.56 -9.24
N THR A 421 -25.46 18.39 -8.24
CA THR A 421 -24.57 19.49 -7.87
C THR A 421 -23.44 18.94 -7.02
N LEU A 422 -22.20 19.17 -7.45
CA LEU A 422 -21.02 18.91 -6.64
C LEU A 422 -20.97 19.93 -5.49
N THR A 423 -20.79 19.43 -4.28
CA THR A 423 -20.56 20.23 -3.08
C THR A 423 -19.06 20.43 -2.90
N PRO A 424 -18.63 21.42 -2.10
CA PRO A 424 -17.21 21.58 -1.79
C PRO A 424 -16.55 20.32 -1.20
N PHE A 425 -17.32 19.47 -0.51
CA PHE A 425 -16.82 18.20 0.01
C PHE A 425 -16.41 17.24 -1.13
N ASP A 426 -17.20 17.19 -2.20
CA ASP A 426 -16.88 16.29 -3.32
C ASP A 426 -15.61 16.70 -4.05
N TRP A 427 -15.38 18.00 -4.19
CA TRP A 427 -14.15 18.52 -4.75
C TRP A 427 -12.94 18.20 -3.87
N LEU A 428 -13.08 18.28 -2.54
CA LEU A 428 -12.04 17.87 -1.61
C LEU A 428 -11.78 16.36 -1.66
N LEU A 429 -12.83 15.55 -1.81
CA LEU A 429 -12.67 14.09 -1.94
C LEU A 429 -12.06 13.71 -3.29
N ALA A 430 -12.41 14.42 -4.37
CA ALA A 430 -11.75 14.27 -5.66
C ALA A 430 -10.26 14.66 -5.58
N ALA A 431 -9.93 15.74 -4.87
CA ALA A 431 -8.55 16.13 -4.60
C ALA A 431 -7.81 15.05 -3.77
N TYR A 432 -8.45 14.47 -2.75
CA TYR A 432 -7.90 13.33 -1.99
C TYR A 432 -7.57 12.14 -2.89
N LEU A 433 -8.47 11.78 -3.81
CA LEU A 433 -8.24 10.71 -4.79
C LEU A 433 -7.09 11.03 -5.74
N VAL A 434 -7.05 12.25 -6.29
CA VAL A 434 -5.98 12.69 -7.20
C VAL A 434 -4.63 12.70 -6.49
N LEU A 435 -4.57 13.21 -5.26
CA LEU A 435 -3.34 13.17 -4.46
C LEU A 435 -2.91 11.74 -4.15
N GLY A 436 -3.84 10.82 -3.89
CA GLY A 436 -3.54 9.40 -3.75
C GLY A 436 -2.90 8.80 -5.00
N VAL A 437 -3.48 9.08 -6.18
CA VAL A 437 -2.92 8.62 -7.47
C VAL A 437 -1.53 9.20 -7.69
N VAL A 438 -1.34 10.50 -7.43
CA VAL A 438 -0.02 11.16 -7.51
C VAL A 438 0.96 10.54 -6.50
N GLY A 439 0.50 10.20 -5.30
CA GLY A 439 1.29 9.56 -4.26
C GLY A 439 1.87 8.20 -4.66
N VAL A 440 1.24 7.46 -5.58
CA VAL A 440 1.80 6.22 -6.15
C VAL A 440 3.01 6.50 -7.05
N PHE A 441 3.02 7.61 -7.78
CA PHE A 441 4.16 7.99 -8.62
C PHE A 441 5.34 8.52 -7.82
N ILE A 442 5.07 9.09 -6.64
CA ILE A 442 6.09 9.55 -5.68
C ILE A 442 6.69 8.37 -4.90
N ALA A 443 5.87 7.36 -4.57
CA ALA A 443 6.26 6.24 -3.71
C ALA A 443 7.41 5.40 -4.29
N THR A 444 8.40 5.09 -3.42
CA THR A 444 9.51 4.17 -3.71
C THR A 444 8.99 2.75 -3.96
N TYR A 445 8.19 2.20 -3.03
CA TYR A 445 7.58 0.87 -3.13
C TYR A 445 6.19 0.93 -3.76
N ARG A 446 6.16 1.02 -5.10
CA ARG A 446 4.93 1.16 -5.88
C ARG A 446 3.91 0.04 -5.66
N GLY A 447 4.34 -1.21 -5.44
CA GLY A 447 3.43 -2.34 -5.21
C GLY A 447 2.58 -2.16 -3.95
N VAL A 448 3.20 -1.67 -2.88
CA VAL A 448 2.54 -1.38 -1.60
C VAL A 448 1.67 -0.13 -1.74
N ALA A 449 2.18 0.92 -2.39
CA ALA A 449 1.43 2.14 -2.68
C ALA A 449 0.16 1.89 -3.52
N VAL A 450 0.20 1.00 -4.52
CA VAL A 450 -0.97 0.60 -5.32
C VAL A 450 -1.99 -0.14 -4.46
N THR A 451 -1.52 -0.98 -3.54
CA THR A 451 -2.41 -1.69 -2.61
C THR A 451 -3.12 -0.69 -1.69
N GLU A 452 -2.39 0.25 -1.09
CA GLU A 452 -2.98 1.33 -0.28
C GLU A 452 -3.94 2.21 -1.10
N LEU A 453 -3.57 2.63 -2.32
CA LEU A 453 -4.44 3.42 -3.19
C LEU A 453 -5.77 2.69 -3.42
N ARG A 454 -5.73 1.39 -3.66
CA ARG A 454 -6.93 0.57 -3.89
C ARG A 454 -7.79 0.52 -2.63
N THR A 455 -7.23 0.06 -1.51
CA THR A 455 -7.98 -0.32 -0.31
C THR A 455 -8.34 0.86 0.60
N LEU A 456 -7.51 1.90 0.67
CA LEU A 456 -7.67 3.03 1.59
C LEU A 456 -8.07 4.35 0.91
N ILE A 457 -8.13 4.39 -0.42
CA ILE A 457 -8.55 5.58 -1.17
C ILE A 457 -9.67 5.26 -2.16
N ILE A 458 -9.46 4.39 -3.15
CA ILE A 458 -10.43 4.11 -4.21
C ILE A 458 -11.69 3.44 -3.64
N GLU A 459 -11.55 2.33 -2.91
CA GLU A 459 -12.69 1.60 -2.34
C GLU A 459 -13.56 2.47 -1.39
N PRO A 460 -12.98 3.26 -0.47
CA PRO A 460 -13.78 4.17 0.37
C PRO A 460 -14.40 5.33 -0.41
N VAL A 461 -13.73 5.85 -1.44
CA VAL A 461 -14.32 6.87 -2.34
C VAL A 461 -15.52 6.28 -3.11
N LEU A 462 -15.42 5.02 -3.56
CA LEU A 462 -16.54 4.30 -4.17
C LEU A 462 -17.68 4.12 -3.16
N PHE A 463 -17.39 3.72 -1.92
CA PHE A 463 -18.39 3.62 -0.85
C PHE A 463 -19.15 4.95 -0.69
N TYR A 464 -18.43 6.08 -0.59
CA TYR A 464 -19.02 7.41 -0.49
C TYR A 464 -19.86 7.77 -1.73
N ALA A 465 -19.34 7.52 -2.94
CA ALA A 465 -20.01 7.84 -4.19
C ALA A 465 -21.32 7.05 -4.35
N ILE A 466 -21.32 5.76 -4.01
CA ILE A 466 -22.53 4.92 -3.99
C ILE A 466 -23.54 5.50 -2.99
N LEU A 467 -23.12 5.76 -1.75
CA LEU A 467 -24.00 6.30 -0.71
C LEU A 467 -24.63 7.63 -1.13
N ARG A 468 -23.84 8.54 -1.70
CA ARG A 468 -24.29 9.87 -2.12
C ARG A 468 -25.23 9.84 -3.32
N THR A 469 -24.97 8.98 -4.30
CA THR A 469 -25.79 8.92 -5.53
C THR A 469 -27.10 8.16 -5.33
N MET A 470 -27.16 7.22 -4.38
CA MET A 470 -28.36 6.44 -4.10
C MET A 470 -29.44 7.20 -3.31
N ARG A 471 -29.13 8.39 -2.79
CA ARG A 471 -30.08 9.25 -2.02
C ARG A 471 -30.85 8.45 -0.95
N PRO A 472 -30.12 7.86 0.02
CA PRO A 472 -30.67 6.94 1.01
C PRO A 472 -31.81 7.57 1.81
N THR A 473 -32.84 6.77 2.11
CA THR A 473 -33.93 7.21 2.98
C THR A 473 -33.49 7.27 4.45
N ARG A 474 -34.32 7.86 5.32
CA ARG A 474 -34.14 7.82 6.78
C ARG A 474 -33.87 6.40 7.30
N GLU A 475 -34.59 5.40 6.82
CA GLU A 475 -34.41 4.02 7.24
C GLU A 475 -33.09 3.43 6.75
N ASP A 476 -32.63 3.80 5.56
CA ASP A 476 -31.36 3.31 5.02
C ASP A 476 -30.17 3.89 5.79
N LEU A 477 -30.23 5.19 6.12
CA LEU A 477 -29.25 5.82 7.00
C LEU A 477 -29.20 5.14 8.37
N LEU A 478 -30.37 4.78 8.91
CA LEU A 478 -30.45 4.04 10.16
C LEU A 478 -29.79 2.67 10.06
N ARG A 479 -30.07 1.91 8.99
CA ARG A 479 -29.49 0.57 8.75
C ARG A 479 -27.96 0.60 8.67
N LEU A 480 -27.39 1.60 8.00
CA LEU A 480 -25.93 1.76 7.90
C LEU A 480 -25.30 2.00 9.27
N VAL A 481 -25.88 2.89 10.09
CA VAL A 481 -25.40 3.15 11.45
C VAL A 481 -25.65 1.96 12.38
N ASP A 482 -26.76 1.24 12.19
CA ASP A 482 -27.03 0.00 12.92
C ASP A 482 -26.01 -1.08 12.62
N ALA A 483 -25.58 -1.23 11.36
CA ALA A 483 -24.52 -2.16 11.01
C ALA A 483 -23.19 -1.79 11.67
N LEU A 484 -22.84 -0.50 11.72
CA LEU A 484 -21.64 -0.03 12.44
C LEU A 484 -21.72 -0.35 13.94
N VAL A 485 -22.84 -0.01 14.59
CA VAL A 485 -23.03 -0.27 16.03
C VAL A 485 -23.06 -1.78 16.31
N LEU A 486 -23.73 -2.57 15.48
CA LEU A 486 -23.79 -4.02 15.61
C LEU A 486 -22.41 -4.67 15.43
N ALA A 487 -21.60 -4.17 14.49
CA ALA A 487 -20.22 -4.60 14.32
C ALA A 487 -19.36 -4.23 15.53
N GLY A 488 -19.56 -3.03 16.12
CA GLY A 488 -18.96 -2.66 17.40
C GLY A 488 -19.34 -3.61 18.53
N VAL A 489 -20.62 -3.97 18.65
CA VAL A 489 -21.10 -4.96 19.64
C VAL A 489 -20.50 -6.34 19.37
N ALA A 490 -20.42 -6.79 18.12
CA ALA A 490 -19.81 -8.07 17.77
C ALA A 490 -18.33 -8.11 18.16
N VAL A 491 -17.55 -7.08 17.82
CA VAL A 491 -16.15 -6.94 18.24
C VAL A 491 -16.01 -6.94 19.76
N ALA A 492 -16.88 -6.23 20.47
CA ALA A 492 -16.87 -6.20 21.93
C ALA A 492 -17.20 -7.57 22.54
N LEU A 493 -18.24 -8.27 22.06
CA LEU A 493 -18.64 -9.58 22.57
C LEU A 493 -17.60 -10.66 22.28
N ILE A 494 -17.05 -10.70 21.06
CA ILE A 494 -15.94 -11.62 20.70
C ILE A 494 -14.75 -11.35 21.62
N GLY A 495 -14.38 -10.08 21.81
CA GLY A 495 -13.28 -9.70 22.69
C GLY A 495 -13.50 -10.09 24.14
N LEU A 496 -14.70 -9.84 24.68
CA LEU A 496 -15.06 -10.24 26.04
C LEU A 496 -15.02 -11.76 26.22
N TRP A 497 -15.54 -12.50 25.25
CA TRP A 497 -15.54 -13.96 25.29
C TRP A 497 -14.13 -14.56 25.22
N LEU A 498 -13.27 -14.05 24.34
CA LEU A 498 -11.86 -14.46 24.25
C LEU A 498 -11.09 -14.08 25.53
N PHE A 499 -11.32 -12.87 26.03
CA PHE A 499 -10.75 -12.40 27.29
C PHE A 499 -11.21 -13.26 28.49
N LEU A 500 -12.44 -13.76 28.54
CA LEU A 500 -12.83 -14.66 29.62
C LEU A 500 -12.13 -16.04 29.54
N ARG A 501 -11.74 -16.48 28.35
CA ARG A 501 -11.10 -17.80 28.13
C ARG A 501 -9.57 -17.80 28.22
N GLY A 502 -8.93 -16.64 28.36
CA GLY A 502 -7.46 -16.59 28.30
C GLY A 502 -6.88 -16.50 26.89
N GLU A 503 -7.72 -16.47 25.87
CA GLU A 503 -7.32 -16.47 24.45
C GLU A 503 -7.31 -15.04 23.89
N ALA A 504 -6.49 -14.77 22.86
CA ALA A 504 -6.35 -13.44 22.24
C ALA A 504 -6.11 -12.30 23.26
N VAL A 505 -5.33 -12.63 24.30
CA VAL A 505 -4.89 -11.70 25.33
C VAL A 505 -3.46 -11.32 25.01
N ILE A 506 -3.21 -10.04 24.78
CA ILE A 506 -1.84 -9.54 24.77
C ILE A 506 -1.45 -9.28 26.21
N THR A 507 -0.45 -10.01 26.69
CA THR A 507 0.21 -9.71 27.96
C THR A 507 0.98 -8.42 27.77
N ALA A 508 0.56 -7.37 28.47
CA ALA A 508 1.38 -6.17 28.59
C ALA A 508 2.67 -6.50 29.38
N GLU A 509 3.56 -5.51 29.46
CA GLU A 509 4.67 -5.50 30.41
C GLU A 509 4.18 -5.96 31.79
N GLU A 510 4.89 -6.93 32.39
CA GLU A 510 4.58 -7.55 33.69
C GLU A 510 3.29 -8.41 33.76
N GLY A 511 2.74 -8.86 32.62
CA GLY A 511 1.73 -9.92 32.56
C GLY A 511 0.27 -9.46 32.65
N ALA A 512 0.00 -8.15 32.59
CA ALA A 512 -1.37 -7.62 32.61
C ALA A 512 -2.13 -8.01 31.32
N ARG A 513 -3.32 -8.60 31.49
CA ARG A 513 -4.14 -9.11 30.40
C ARG A 513 -4.90 -7.98 29.70
N ARG A 514 -4.74 -7.83 28.39
CA ARG A 514 -5.46 -6.83 27.56
C ARG A 514 -6.36 -7.48 26.52
N LEU A 515 -7.56 -6.92 26.35
CA LEU A 515 -8.53 -7.38 25.35
C LEU A 515 -8.13 -6.88 23.94
N ALA A 516 -7.76 -7.80 23.04
CA ALA A 516 -7.41 -7.51 21.64
C ALA A 516 -8.51 -7.90 20.62
N SER A 517 -9.46 -8.77 21.02
CA SER A 517 -10.58 -9.20 20.18
C SER A 517 -10.13 -9.75 18.82
N VAL A 518 -10.72 -9.28 17.73
CA VAL A 518 -10.44 -9.63 16.33
C VAL A 518 -9.18 -8.95 15.77
N TYR A 519 -8.50 -8.13 16.59
CA TYR A 519 -7.31 -7.41 16.19
C TYR A 519 -6.04 -7.98 16.81
N GLY A 520 -4.90 -7.71 16.18
CA GLY A 520 -3.57 -7.97 16.74
C GLY A 520 -3.12 -6.95 17.80
N SER A 521 -3.94 -5.93 18.12
CA SER A 521 -3.61 -4.91 19.13
C SER A 521 -4.87 -4.39 19.85
N PRO A 522 -4.86 -4.30 21.20
CA PRO A 522 -5.94 -3.69 21.97
C PRO A 522 -6.19 -2.22 21.62
N ASN A 523 -5.19 -1.51 21.06
CA ASN A 523 -5.37 -0.13 20.63
C ASN A 523 -6.36 -0.04 19.45
N ASN A 524 -6.30 -1.00 18.52
CA ASN A 524 -7.22 -1.07 17.37
C ASN A 524 -8.67 -1.30 17.81
N VAL A 525 -8.89 -2.11 18.87
CA VAL A 525 -10.22 -2.25 19.48
C VAL A 525 -10.71 -0.90 20.01
N GLY A 526 -9.86 -0.18 20.74
CA GLY A 526 -10.18 1.15 21.27
C GLY A 526 -10.51 2.17 20.17
N LEU A 527 -9.76 2.12 19.06
CA LEU A 527 -10.01 2.92 17.86
C LEU A 527 -11.38 2.61 17.24
N TRP A 528 -11.69 1.34 17.00
CA TRP A 528 -12.96 0.93 16.41
C TRP A 528 -14.15 1.26 17.31
N LEU A 529 -14.13 0.80 18.57
CA LEU A 529 -15.24 1.01 19.50
C LEU A 529 -15.44 2.49 19.84
N GLY A 530 -14.38 3.29 19.91
CA GLY A 530 -14.48 4.74 20.10
C GLY A 530 -15.26 5.44 18.99
N ARG A 531 -15.29 4.89 17.77
CA ARG A 531 -16.11 5.41 16.67
C ARG A 531 -17.57 4.96 16.74
N CYS A 532 -17.87 3.81 17.36
CA CYS A 532 -19.23 3.28 17.52
C CYS A 532 -19.98 3.90 18.71
N LEU A 533 -19.28 4.13 19.83
CA LEU A 533 -19.83 4.61 21.10
C LEU A 533 -20.65 5.92 20.98
N PRO A 534 -20.23 6.95 20.21
CA PRO A 534 -21.01 8.18 20.05
C PRO A 534 -22.41 7.97 19.47
N PHE A 535 -22.59 7.03 18.53
CA PHE A 535 -23.90 6.71 17.97
C PHE A 535 -24.80 6.02 19.00
N ALA A 536 -24.26 5.05 19.75
CA ALA A 536 -25.00 4.38 20.82
C ALA A 536 -25.44 5.37 21.92
N LEU A 537 -24.56 6.29 22.34
CA LEU A 537 -24.90 7.32 23.31
C LEU A 537 -25.96 8.28 22.75
N ALA A 538 -25.84 8.72 21.50
CA ALA A 538 -26.81 9.62 20.88
C ALA A 538 -28.20 8.97 20.81
N PHE A 539 -28.30 7.68 20.46
CA PHE A 539 -29.58 6.96 20.46
C PHE A 539 -30.16 6.71 21.85
N ALA A 540 -29.32 6.49 22.87
CA ALA A 540 -29.75 6.31 24.25
C ALA A 540 -30.41 7.57 24.84
N LEU A 541 -29.84 8.75 24.50
CA LEU A 541 -30.26 10.05 25.02
C LEU A 541 -31.35 10.73 24.20
N ALA A 542 -31.45 10.44 22.90
CA ALA A 542 -32.47 11.03 22.04
C ALA A 542 -33.89 10.56 22.41
N PRO A 543 -34.93 11.38 22.13
CA PRO A 543 -36.33 11.03 22.39
C PRO A 543 -36.86 10.04 21.34
N LEU A 544 -36.24 8.84 21.29
CA LEU A 544 -36.61 7.73 20.42
C LEU A 544 -37.51 6.73 21.19
N ASP A 545 -38.03 5.73 20.48
CA ASP A 545 -38.84 4.68 21.08
C ASP A 545 -38.07 3.91 22.17
N ARG A 546 -38.82 3.36 23.14
CA ARG A 546 -38.24 2.70 24.31
C ARG A 546 -37.34 1.52 23.94
N ARG A 547 -37.68 0.75 22.91
CA ARG A 547 -36.88 -0.41 22.48
C ARG A 547 -35.53 0.04 21.93
N ARG A 548 -35.53 1.09 21.11
CA ARG A 548 -34.31 1.69 20.55
C ARG A 548 -33.40 2.26 21.63
N ARG A 549 -33.95 2.95 22.62
CA ARG A 549 -33.16 3.49 23.73
C ARG A 549 -32.53 2.38 24.58
N ILE A 550 -33.29 1.33 24.91
CA ILE A 550 -32.78 0.19 25.69
C ILE A 550 -31.68 -0.54 24.92
N THR A 551 -31.91 -0.85 23.64
CA THR A 551 -30.90 -1.53 22.80
C THR A 551 -29.62 -0.70 22.66
N ALA A 552 -29.75 0.63 22.50
CA ALA A 552 -28.61 1.54 22.48
C ALA A 552 -27.84 1.58 23.81
N VAL A 553 -28.53 1.59 24.96
CA VAL A 553 -27.89 1.53 26.29
C VAL A 553 -27.16 0.20 26.49
N VAL A 554 -27.77 -0.93 26.11
CA VAL A 554 -27.13 -2.25 26.20
C VAL A 554 -25.87 -2.30 25.32
N ALA A 555 -25.96 -1.85 24.08
CA ALA A 555 -24.81 -1.76 23.18
C ALA A 555 -23.69 -0.86 23.74
N LEU A 556 -24.07 0.31 24.28
CA LEU A 556 -23.15 1.25 24.91
C LEU A 556 -22.40 0.61 26.09
N VAL A 557 -23.11 -0.08 26.99
CA VAL A 557 -22.50 -0.74 28.15
C VAL A 557 -21.54 -1.84 27.72
N ILE A 558 -21.94 -2.72 26.81
CA ILE A 558 -21.09 -3.81 26.30
C ILE A 558 -19.79 -3.25 25.71
N MET A 559 -19.90 -2.21 24.87
CA MET A 559 -18.73 -1.58 24.25
C MET A 559 -17.85 -0.83 25.26
N LEU A 560 -18.42 -0.14 26.25
CA LEU A 560 -17.64 0.55 27.29
C LEU A 560 -16.85 -0.43 28.16
N VAL A 561 -17.45 -1.57 28.53
CA VAL A 561 -16.74 -2.63 29.27
C VAL A 561 -15.57 -3.18 28.44
N ALA A 562 -15.81 -3.47 27.16
CA ALA A 562 -14.76 -3.94 26.27
C ALA A 562 -13.62 -2.91 26.12
N VAL A 563 -13.94 -1.63 25.90
CA VAL A 563 -12.95 -0.54 25.84
C VAL A 563 -12.14 -0.43 27.14
N GLY A 564 -12.79 -0.55 28.31
CA GLY A 564 -12.09 -0.58 29.60
C GLY A 564 -11.02 -1.67 29.66
N LEU A 565 -11.35 -2.88 29.19
CA LEU A 565 -10.45 -4.03 29.19
C LEU A 565 -9.36 -3.99 28.10
N THR A 566 -9.49 -3.13 27.08
CA THR A 566 -8.40 -2.89 26.12
C THR A 566 -7.19 -2.22 26.79
N GLN A 567 -7.49 -1.44 27.84
CA GLN A 567 -6.55 -0.53 28.49
C GLN A 567 -5.82 0.36 27.47
N SER A 568 -6.43 0.74 26.34
CA SER A 568 -5.82 1.66 25.37
C SER A 568 -5.84 3.09 25.93
N ALA A 569 -4.66 3.66 26.19
CA ALA A 569 -4.54 5.00 26.76
C ALA A 569 -5.15 6.08 25.84
N GLY A 570 -4.89 5.99 24.53
CA GLY A 570 -5.48 6.89 23.54
C GLY A 570 -7.02 6.82 23.53
N ALA A 571 -7.58 5.62 23.66
CA ALA A 571 -9.02 5.45 23.72
C ALA A 571 -9.61 5.97 25.04
N LEU A 572 -9.04 5.58 26.17
CA LEU A 572 -9.59 5.84 27.51
C LEU A 572 -9.47 7.30 27.94
N PHE A 573 -8.39 7.99 27.56
CA PHE A 573 -8.11 9.35 28.05
C PHE A 573 -8.37 10.44 27.02
N VAL A 574 -8.38 10.12 25.72
CA VAL A 574 -8.51 11.13 24.66
C VAL A 574 -9.72 10.87 23.78
N GLY A 575 -9.69 9.80 22.97
CA GLY A 575 -10.69 9.54 21.93
C GLY A 575 -12.12 9.42 22.46
N VAL A 576 -12.36 8.42 23.32
CA VAL A 576 -13.71 8.12 23.83
C VAL A 576 -14.26 9.28 24.67
N PRO A 577 -13.51 9.86 25.63
CA PRO A 577 -13.99 11.03 26.37
C PRO A 577 -14.39 12.19 25.47
N VAL A 578 -13.57 12.55 24.47
CA VAL A 578 -13.87 13.66 23.54
C VAL A 578 -15.11 13.36 22.69
N GLY A 579 -15.25 12.13 22.20
CA GLY A 579 -16.42 11.70 21.42
C GLY A 579 -17.72 11.74 22.24
N LEU A 580 -17.70 11.19 23.45
CA LEU A 580 -18.86 11.20 24.35
C LEU A 580 -19.18 12.61 24.85
N ALA A 581 -18.17 13.41 25.23
CA ALA A 581 -18.34 14.80 25.63
C ALA A 581 -18.98 15.63 24.50
N THR A 582 -18.58 15.40 23.25
CA THR A 582 -19.19 16.04 22.08
C THR A 582 -20.69 15.70 21.99
N VAL A 583 -21.08 14.44 22.14
CA VAL A 583 -22.50 14.04 22.16
C VAL A 583 -23.24 14.73 23.30
N LEU A 584 -22.68 14.72 24.52
CA LEU A 584 -23.30 15.35 25.69
C LEU A 584 -23.48 16.86 25.52
N LEU A 585 -22.48 17.56 24.96
CA LEU A 585 -22.52 18.99 24.65
C LEU A 585 -23.62 19.31 23.65
N PHE A 586 -23.71 18.53 22.57
CA PHE A 586 -24.76 18.74 21.57
C PHE A 586 -26.15 18.43 22.14
N VAL A 587 -26.32 17.33 22.89
CA VAL A 587 -27.61 16.93 23.48
C VAL A 587 -28.09 17.91 24.55
N PHE A 588 -27.24 18.29 25.50
CA PHE A 588 -27.64 19.07 26.69
C PHE A 588 -27.31 20.56 26.60
N GLY A 589 -26.52 21.01 25.62
CA GLY A 589 -26.13 22.40 25.47
C GLY A 589 -25.48 22.97 26.73
N ARG A 590 -25.97 24.12 27.23
CA ARG A 590 -25.48 24.73 28.47
C ARG A 590 -25.66 23.86 29.72
N ARG A 591 -26.57 22.88 29.70
CA ARG A 591 -26.81 21.95 30.81
C ARG A 591 -25.84 20.76 30.81
N ALA A 592 -24.94 20.68 29.84
CA ALA A 592 -23.93 19.61 29.77
C ALA A 592 -22.90 19.69 30.93
N ALA A 593 -22.84 20.79 31.68
CA ALA A 593 -21.91 20.94 32.80
C ALA A 593 -21.99 19.80 33.81
N LEU A 594 -23.19 19.35 34.19
CA LEU A 594 -23.38 18.27 35.16
C LEU A 594 -22.91 16.90 34.63
N PRO A 595 -23.35 16.40 33.45
CA PRO A 595 -22.85 15.12 32.92
C PRO A 595 -21.37 15.18 32.55
N LEU A 596 -20.84 16.32 32.11
CA LEU A 596 -19.40 16.49 31.87
C LEU A 596 -18.61 16.49 33.17
N ALA A 597 -19.12 17.11 34.24
CA ALA A 597 -18.54 17.01 35.58
C ALA A 597 -18.61 15.58 36.11
N GLY A 598 -19.65 14.82 35.79
CA GLY A 598 -19.74 13.39 36.09
C GLY A 598 -18.69 12.56 35.34
N LEU A 599 -18.48 12.82 34.04
CA LEU A 599 -17.44 12.18 33.24
C LEU A 599 -16.03 12.54 33.76
N GLY A 600 -15.80 13.82 34.07
CA GLY A 600 -14.56 14.31 34.67
C GLY A 600 -14.33 13.75 36.07
N GLY A 601 -15.37 13.68 36.90
CA GLY A 601 -15.31 13.07 38.23
C GLY A 601 -15.01 11.58 38.17
N LEU A 602 -15.62 10.85 37.22
CA LEU A 602 -15.28 9.45 36.96
C LEU A 602 -13.79 9.32 36.56
N ALA A 603 -13.29 10.19 35.68
CA ALA A 603 -11.88 10.21 35.33
C ALA A 603 -10.99 10.51 36.55
N VAL A 604 -11.33 11.49 37.38
CA VAL A 604 -10.58 11.82 38.61
C VAL A 604 -10.59 10.66 39.61
N LEU A 605 -11.66 9.88 39.68
CA LEU A 605 -11.74 8.69 40.54
C LEU A 605 -10.95 7.50 39.99
N THR A 606 -11.00 7.28 38.67
CA THR A 606 -10.37 6.11 38.04
C THR A 606 -8.90 6.33 37.69
N LEU A 607 -8.48 7.55 37.38
CA LEU A 607 -7.09 7.88 37.03
C LEU A 607 -6.08 7.47 38.11
N PRO A 608 -6.27 7.76 39.41
CA PRO A 608 -5.35 7.33 40.46
C PRO A 608 -5.33 5.81 40.65
N LEU A 609 -6.45 5.13 40.39
CA LEU A 609 -6.53 3.66 40.43
C LEU A 609 -5.80 3.04 39.24
N LEU A 610 -5.94 3.62 38.06
CA LEU A 610 -5.26 3.19 36.84
C LEU A 610 -3.76 3.47 36.93
N ALA A 611 -3.34 4.62 37.46
CA ALA A 611 -1.93 5.00 37.62
C ALA A 611 -1.14 4.08 38.56
N ARG A 612 -1.82 3.29 39.41
CA ARG A 612 -1.19 2.24 40.24
C ARG A 612 -0.89 0.96 39.49
N LEU A 613 -1.38 0.81 38.26
CA LEU A 613 -1.02 -0.31 37.40
C LEU A 613 0.31 0.03 36.70
N PRO A 614 1.32 -0.86 36.73
CA PRO A 614 2.68 -0.59 36.21
C PRO A 614 2.72 0.02 34.80
N ARG A 615 1.75 -0.37 33.96
CA ARG A 615 1.61 0.15 32.61
C ARG A 615 1.26 1.63 32.53
N PHE A 616 0.39 2.14 33.40
CA PHE A 616 -0.04 3.54 33.35
C PHE A 616 0.93 4.47 34.08
N GLU A 617 1.79 3.92 34.95
CA GLU A 617 2.91 4.65 35.57
C GLU A 617 3.89 5.15 34.50
N ARG A 618 4.32 4.25 33.58
CA ARG A 618 5.24 4.58 32.48
C ARG A 618 4.67 5.51 31.42
N LEU A 619 3.34 5.73 31.38
CA LEU A 619 2.74 6.69 30.44
C LEU A 619 3.02 8.16 30.84
N LEU A 620 3.35 8.41 32.11
CA LEU A 620 3.66 9.76 32.60
C LEU A 620 5.16 10.07 32.53
N ASP A 621 5.98 9.07 32.18
CA ASP A 621 7.42 9.23 32.00
C ASP A 621 7.74 9.61 30.55
N PRO A 622 8.30 10.80 30.27
CA PRO A 622 8.72 11.19 28.93
C PRO A 622 10.09 10.61 28.54
N THR A 623 10.79 9.94 29.45
CA THR A 623 12.16 9.42 29.24
C THR A 623 12.22 7.93 28.93
N GLU A 624 11.15 7.18 29.22
CA GLU A 624 11.05 5.74 28.95
C GLU A 624 9.64 5.35 28.48
N GLY A 625 9.50 4.16 27.88
CA GLY A 625 8.20 3.59 27.51
C GLY A 625 7.56 4.16 26.24
N THR A 626 6.26 3.87 26.07
CA THR A 626 5.57 4.05 24.77
C THR A 626 5.39 5.51 24.35
N ASN A 627 5.39 6.45 25.30
CA ASN A 627 5.26 7.88 24.99
C ASN A 627 6.59 8.50 24.55
N PHE A 628 7.72 8.05 25.10
CA PHE A 628 9.05 8.42 24.62
C PHE A 628 9.23 8.00 23.14
N ILE A 629 8.90 6.75 22.82
CA ILE A 629 8.97 6.22 21.44
C ILE A 629 8.11 7.04 20.48
N ARG A 630 6.88 7.42 20.89
CA ARG A 630 6.00 8.28 20.07
C ARG A 630 6.62 9.64 19.75
N LEU A 631 7.29 10.27 20.72
CA LEU A 631 7.97 11.55 20.49
C LEU A 631 9.10 11.40 19.47
N ARG A 632 9.92 10.34 19.59
CA ARG A 632 10.99 10.05 18.61
C ARG A 632 10.46 9.75 17.22
N VAL A 633 9.34 9.03 17.12
CA VAL A 633 8.68 8.76 15.84
C VAL A 633 8.13 10.05 15.22
N TRP A 634 7.63 10.98 16.02
CA TRP A 634 7.19 12.30 15.54
C TRP A 634 8.36 13.14 15.05
N GLU A 635 9.49 13.13 15.77
CA GLU A 635 10.71 13.80 15.32
C GLU A 635 11.21 13.22 13.99
N SER A 636 11.25 11.88 13.87
CA SER A 636 11.62 11.18 12.63
C SER A 636 10.68 11.53 11.47
N ALA A 637 9.38 11.59 11.72
CA ALA A 637 8.38 12.01 10.75
C ALA A 637 8.55 13.48 10.33
N LEU A 638 8.91 14.36 11.26
CA LEU A 638 9.17 15.77 10.96
C LEU A 638 10.43 15.93 10.11
N THR A 639 11.49 15.16 10.36
CA THR A 639 12.68 15.13 9.50
C THR A 639 12.34 14.69 8.08
N ALA A 640 11.58 13.59 7.92
CA ALA A 640 11.11 13.16 6.61
C ALA A 640 10.22 14.21 5.90
N ILE A 641 9.42 14.98 6.65
CA ILE A 641 8.64 16.10 6.11
C ILE A 641 9.55 17.27 5.73
N GLN A 642 10.64 17.53 6.43
CA GLN A 642 11.59 18.59 6.09
C GLN A 642 12.29 18.29 4.76
N ASP A 643 12.60 17.02 4.49
CA ASP A 643 13.19 16.59 3.21
C ASP A 643 12.16 16.63 2.06
N HIS A 644 10.91 16.26 2.36
CA HIS A 644 9.84 16.15 1.36
C HIS A 644 8.58 16.96 1.73
N PRO A 645 8.67 18.29 1.87
CA PRO A 645 7.59 19.10 2.46
C PRO A 645 6.34 19.17 1.57
N LEU A 646 6.52 19.24 0.25
CA LEU A 646 5.41 19.39 -0.68
C LEU A 646 4.76 18.05 -1.05
N THR A 647 5.57 17.03 -1.29
CA THR A 647 5.15 15.73 -1.83
C THR A 647 4.88 14.68 -0.75
N GLY A 648 5.52 14.80 0.41
CA GLY A 648 5.67 13.68 1.33
C GLY A 648 6.49 12.55 0.70
N LEU A 649 6.42 11.38 1.32
CA LEU A 649 7.06 10.14 0.89
C LEU A 649 6.23 9.36 -0.14
N GLY A 650 4.93 9.66 -0.23
CA GLY A 650 3.97 8.87 -1.02
C GLY A 650 3.27 7.79 -0.21
N LEU A 651 2.36 7.06 -0.85
CA LEU A 651 1.47 6.11 -0.18
C LEU A 651 2.25 4.92 0.41
N ASP A 652 2.02 4.65 1.69
CA ASP A 652 2.54 3.52 2.46
C ASP A 652 4.06 3.35 2.51
N GLN A 653 4.78 4.48 2.52
CA GLN A 653 6.25 4.48 2.50
C GLN A 653 6.90 4.64 3.88
N PHE A 654 6.14 5.09 4.90
CA PHE A 654 6.74 5.47 6.19
C PHE A 654 7.42 4.29 6.90
N LEU A 655 6.90 3.06 6.81
CA LEU A 655 7.55 1.89 7.42
C LEU A 655 9.00 1.73 6.94
N TYR A 656 9.17 1.77 5.61
CA TYR A 656 10.45 1.53 4.95
C TYR A 656 11.41 2.71 5.16
N ALA A 657 10.89 3.92 5.00
CA ALA A 657 11.67 5.14 5.21
C ALA A 657 12.08 5.30 6.69
N TYR A 658 11.19 5.03 7.63
CA TYR A 658 11.49 5.06 9.05
C TYR A 658 12.59 4.05 9.36
N ARG A 659 12.39 2.76 9.03
CA ARG A 659 13.38 1.71 9.35
C ARG A 659 14.73 1.90 8.66
N GLY A 660 14.74 2.23 7.37
CA GLY A 660 15.94 2.25 6.55
C GLY A 660 16.71 3.58 6.58
N HIS A 661 16.06 4.68 6.99
CA HIS A 661 16.61 6.02 6.78
C HIS A 661 16.40 6.99 7.94
N TYR A 662 15.20 7.04 8.53
CA TYR A 662 14.81 8.08 9.49
C TYR A 662 14.80 7.62 10.96
N ILE A 663 15.07 6.36 11.26
CA ILE A 663 15.06 5.85 12.63
C ILE A 663 16.23 6.44 13.43
N MET A 664 15.90 7.05 14.56
CA MET A 664 16.91 7.59 15.47
C MET A 664 17.60 6.44 16.25
N PRO A 665 18.91 6.55 16.55
CA PRO A 665 19.65 5.50 17.25
C PRO A 665 19.06 5.09 18.61
N ASP A 666 18.40 6.01 19.32
CA ASP A 666 17.75 5.77 20.61
C ASP A 666 16.28 5.34 20.50
N ALA A 667 15.71 5.33 19.29
CA ALA A 667 14.36 4.87 18.98
C ALA A 667 14.32 3.44 18.39
N TRP A 668 15.46 2.74 18.39
CA TRP A 668 15.61 1.44 17.72
C TRP A 668 14.72 0.32 18.28
N LEU A 669 14.17 0.49 19.49
CA LEU A 669 13.31 -0.49 20.19
C LEU A 669 12.01 -0.84 19.42
N GLU A 670 11.48 0.09 18.63
CA GLU A 670 10.29 -0.12 17.80
C GLU A 670 10.57 0.25 16.33
N PRO A 671 11.36 -0.56 15.61
CA PRO A 671 11.83 -0.25 14.25
C PRO A 671 10.79 -0.54 13.16
N ASP A 672 9.63 -1.10 13.52
CA ASP A 672 8.65 -1.68 12.60
C ASP A 672 7.34 -0.88 12.55
N LEU A 673 7.44 0.43 12.80
CA LEU A 673 6.30 1.34 12.83
C LEU A 673 5.94 1.81 11.42
N SER A 674 4.71 1.53 11.00
CA SER A 674 4.23 1.87 9.65
C SER A 674 3.53 3.23 9.53
N HIS A 675 3.35 3.94 10.65
CA HIS A 675 2.76 5.28 10.66
C HIS A 675 3.22 6.08 11.89
N PRO A 676 3.15 7.42 11.86
CA PRO A 676 3.71 8.26 12.92
C PRO A 676 2.83 8.39 14.18
N HIS A 677 1.77 7.61 14.33
CA HIS A 677 0.75 7.79 15.40
C HIS A 677 0.19 9.21 15.55
N ASN A 678 0.16 10.00 14.47
CA ASN A 678 -0.46 11.32 14.43
C ASN A 678 -1.06 11.57 13.05
N VAL A 679 -2.37 11.75 12.98
CA VAL A 679 -3.13 11.88 11.72
C VAL A 679 -2.64 13.03 10.85
N VAL A 680 -2.15 14.13 11.43
CA VAL A 680 -1.66 15.26 10.64
C VAL A 680 -0.33 14.89 9.97
N LEU A 681 0.59 14.29 10.73
CA LEU A 681 1.87 13.82 10.20
C LEU A 681 1.67 12.70 9.17
N ASP A 682 0.73 11.79 9.43
CA ASP A 682 0.42 10.65 8.55
C ASP A 682 -0.14 11.13 7.20
N PHE A 683 -1.09 12.08 7.20
CA PHE A 683 -1.56 12.71 5.95
C PHE A 683 -0.46 13.49 5.23
N TRP A 684 0.44 14.16 5.95
CA TRP A 684 1.54 14.89 5.36
C TRP A 684 2.55 13.95 4.69
N LEU A 685 2.95 12.88 5.37
CA LEU A 685 3.90 11.91 4.83
C LEU A 685 3.33 11.16 3.62
N ARG A 686 2.04 10.80 3.64
CA ARG A 686 1.42 10.04 2.53
C ARG A 686 1.05 10.89 1.32
N LEU A 687 0.58 12.13 1.53
CA LEU A 687 -0.04 12.96 0.50
C LEU A 687 0.55 14.37 0.38
N GLY A 688 1.61 14.67 1.14
CA GLY A 688 2.27 15.98 1.17
C GLY A 688 1.48 17.07 1.90
N MET A 689 1.97 18.30 1.83
CA MET A 689 1.32 19.47 2.46
C MET A 689 -0.14 19.65 2.00
N LEU A 690 -0.43 19.38 0.72
CA LEU A 690 -1.79 19.45 0.19
C LEU A 690 -2.71 18.40 0.82
N GLY A 691 -2.18 17.23 1.20
CA GLY A 691 -2.90 16.21 1.96
C GLY A 691 -3.46 16.74 3.27
N VAL A 692 -2.68 17.52 4.01
CA VAL A 692 -3.11 18.16 5.27
C VAL A 692 -4.23 19.17 5.02
N VAL A 693 -4.10 20.01 4.00
CA VAL A 693 -5.14 20.99 3.62
C VAL A 693 -6.44 20.28 3.27
N VAL A 694 -6.36 19.20 2.48
CA VAL A 694 -7.52 18.38 2.11
C VAL A 694 -8.15 17.73 3.34
N PHE A 695 -7.35 17.13 4.23
CA PHE A 695 -7.83 16.54 5.47
C PHE A 695 -8.60 17.54 6.35
N VAL A 696 -7.99 18.71 6.63
CA VAL A 696 -8.63 19.77 7.41
C VAL A 696 -9.92 20.24 6.74
N GLY A 697 -9.90 20.41 5.41
CA GLY A 697 -11.07 20.77 4.63
C GLY A 697 -12.21 19.75 4.73
N LEU A 698 -11.90 18.45 4.64
CA LEU A 698 -12.87 17.36 4.75
C LEU A 698 -13.48 17.30 6.16
N VAL A 699 -12.66 17.38 7.21
CA VAL A 699 -13.13 17.41 8.61
C VAL A 699 -14.03 18.63 8.87
N TYR A 700 -13.58 19.83 8.47
CA TYR A 700 -14.33 21.06 8.65
C TYR A 700 -15.67 21.04 7.90
N SER A 701 -15.68 20.58 6.65
CA SER A 701 -16.89 20.52 5.84
C SER A 701 -17.89 19.49 6.37
N CYS A 702 -17.44 18.32 6.84
CA CYS A 702 -18.26 17.35 7.57
C CYS A 702 -18.86 17.96 8.83
N TRP A 703 -18.04 18.56 9.69
CA TRP A 703 -18.49 19.17 10.93
C TRP A 703 -19.56 20.24 10.69
N ARG A 704 -19.32 21.13 9.71
CA ARG A 704 -20.25 22.19 9.33
C ARG A 704 -21.56 21.65 8.76
N ALA A 705 -21.51 20.62 7.90
CA ALA A 705 -22.70 20.01 7.33
C ALA A 705 -23.55 19.31 8.40
N LEU A 706 -22.92 18.51 9.26
CA LEU A 706 -23.61 17.80 10.35
C LEU A 706 -24.23 18.75 11.37
N THR A 707 -23.51 19.81 11.79
CA THR A 707 -24.05 20.80 12.73
C THR A 707 -25.27 21.54 12.17
N ARG A 708 -25.25 21.93 10.89
CA ARG A 708 -26.39 22.57 10.21
C ARG A 708 -27.58 21.62 10.04
N ALA A 709 -27.32 20.39 9.60
CA ALA A 709 -28.36 19.37 9.45
C ALA A 709 -29.02 19.07 10.80
N ARG A 710 -28.21 18.84 11.85
CA ARG A 710 -28.69 18.62 13.21
C ARG A 710 -29.60 19.74 13.71
N ARG A 711 -29.20 21.00 13.55
CA ARG A 711 -30.01 22.15 13.97
C ARG A 711 -31.40 22.16 13.32
N THR A 712 -31.48 21.70 12.07
CA THR A 712 -32.74 21.60 11.33
C THR A 712 -33.59 20.44 11.85
N PHE A 713 -33.00 19.27 12.11
CA PHE A 713 -33.76 18.09 12.56
C PHE A 713 -34.10 18.07 14.05
N LEU A 714 -33.52 18.95 14.87
CA LEU A 714 -33.82 19.01 16.30
C LEU A 714 -35.31 19.17 16.61
N THR A 715 -36.05 19.89 15.76
CA THR A 715 -37.50 20.09 15.91
C THR A 715 -38.31 19.12 15.06
N GLU A 716 -37.74 18.61 13.96
CA GLU A 716 -38.48 17.92 12.90
C GLU A 716 -38.38 16.39 12.98
N ASP A 717 -37.18 15.85 13.25
CA ASP A 717 -36.95 14.39 13.29
C ASP A 717 -35.84 14.04 14.29
N ALA A 718 -36.26 13.56 15.46
CA ALA A 718 -35.38 13.14 16.53
C ALA A 718 -34.35 12.09 16.11
N LEU A 719 -34.67 11.21 15.15
CA LEU A 719 -33.73 10.18 14.70
C LEU A 719 -32.64 10.78 13.83
N LEU A 720 -33.00 11.62 12.85
CA LEU A 720 -32.01 12.28 11.99
C LEU A 720 -31.11 13.22 12.82
N ALA A 721 -31.68 13.89 13.84
CA ALA A 721 -30.90 14.66 14.80
C ALA A 721 -29.95 13.79 15.63
N ALA A 722 -30.38 12.60 16.06
CA ALA A 722 -29.53 11.65 16.78
C ALA A 722 -28.41 11.09 15.90
N LEU A 723 -28.69 10.75 14.65
CA LEU A 723 -27.70 10.32 13.65
C LEU A 723 -26.64 11.41 13.43
N ALA A 724 -27.07 12.67 13.24
CA ALA A 724 -26.14 13.79 13.09
C ALA A 724 -25.29 14.02 14.34
N THR A 725 -25.88 13.88 15.54
CA THR A 725 -25.18 14.04 16.82
C THR A 725 -24.16 12.92 17.06
N GLY A 726 -24.53 11.66 16.76
CA GLY A 726 -23.61 10.53 16.82
C GLY A 726 -22.45 10.68 15.84
N ALA A 727 -22.71 11.14 14.61
CA ALA A 727 -21.68 11.41 13.62
C ALA A 727 -20.72 12.53 14.03
N LEU A 728 -21.20 13.59 14.69
CA LEU A 728 -20.36 14.65 15.27
C LEU A 728 -19.43 14.11 16.37
N GLY A 729 -19.96 13.30 17.29
CA GLY A 729 -19.13 12.66 18.32
C GLY A 729 -18.14 11.65 17.75
N CYS A 730 -18.54 10.90 16.72
CA CYS A 730 -17.65 9.98 16.00
C CYS A 730 -16.49 10.73 15.32
N LEU A 731 -16.78 11.84 14.63
CA LEU A 731 -15.78 12.70 14.01
C LEU A 731 -14.84 13.33 15.04
N ALA A 732 -15.36 13.77 16.19
CA ALA A 732 -14.54 14.29 17.28
C ALA A 732 -13.61 13.22 17.87
N ASN A 733 -14.10 11.99 18.08
CA ASN A 733 -13.26 10.87 18.50
C ASN A 733 -12.20 10.54 17.45
N LEU A 734 -12.55 10.52 16.15
CA LEU A 734 -11.60 10.25 15.07
C LEU A 734 -10.43 11.22 15.08
N VAL A 735 -10.70 12.52 15.20
CA VAL A 735 -9.64 13.55 15.25
C VAL A 735 -8.85 13.43 16.55
N ALA A 736 -9.52 13.35 17.70
CA ALA A 736 -8.84 13.36 19.00
C ALA A 736 -7.98 12.12 19.23
N HIS A 737 -8.51 10.92 18.95
CA HIS A 737 -7.73 9.68 19.04
C HIS A 737 -6.65 9.64 17.95
N GLY A 738 -6.94 10.17 16.76
CA GLY A 738 -6.00 10.26 15.66
C GLY A 738 -4.77 11.14 15.91
N LEU A 739 -4.82 12.04 16.89
CA LEU A 739 -3.64 12.82 17.29
C LEU A 739 -2.61 12.01 18.08
N VAL A 740 -2.97 10.80 18.55
CA VAL A 740 -2.12 9.95 19.39
C VAL A 740 -2.04 8.50 18.89
N ASP A 741 -2.71 8.18 17.78
CA ASP A 741 -2.70 6.86 17.13
C ASP A 741 -3.22 6.94 15.68
N ASN A 742 -3.37 5.80 14.99
CA ASN A 742 -3.89 5.76 13.62
C ASN A 742 -5.37 6.24 13.55
N ALA A 743 -5.73 6.99 12.50
CA ALA A 743 -7.04 7.61 12.37
C ALA A 743 -7.84 7.22 11.13
N VAL A 744 -7.17 7.04 9.99
CA VAL A 744 -7.86 6.93 8.69
C VAL A 744 -7.27 5.80 7.85
N PHE A 745 -5.95 5.67 7.77
CA PHE A 745 -5.28 4.71 6.92
C PHE A 745 -5.25 3.29 7.54
N VAL A 746 -6.44 2.77 7.84
CA VAL A 746 -6.69 1.38 8.23
C VAL A 746 -8.01 0.94 7.61
N ASN A 747 -8.06 -0.29 7.10
CA ASN A 747 -9.17 -0.83 6.30
C ASN A 747 -10.55 -0.65 6.95
N ASP A 748 -10.69 -0.84 8.25
CA ASP A 748 -11.96 -0.67 8.95
C ASP A 748 -12.28 0.82 9.23
N LEU A 749 -11.27 1.57 9.69
CA LEU A 749 -11.41 2.97 10.09
C LEU A 749 -11.77 3.90 8.92
N VAL A 750 -11.24 3.60 7.73
CA VAL A 750 -11.51 4.40 6.52
C VAL A 750 -12.99 4.30 6.11
N TYR A 751 -13.63 3.14 6.24
CA TYR A 751 -15.07 2.98 5.97
C TYR A 751 -15.92 3.81 6.93
N VAL A 752 -15.51 3.92 8.20
CA VAL A 752 -16.21 4.79 9.16
C VAL A 752 -16.02 6.26 8.80
N TYR A 753 -14.82 6.66 8.37
CA TYR A 753 -14.55 8.02 7.91
C TYR A 753 -15.44 8.43 6.74
N VAL A 754 -15.54 7.58 5.69
CA VAL A 754 -16.39 7.88 4.53
C VAL A 754 -17.88 7.72 4.82
N LEU A 755 -18.28 6.90 5.81
CA LEU A 755 -19.65 6.87 6.32
C LEU A 755 -20.03 8.21 6.95
N ILE A 756 -19.18 8.79 7.83
CA ILE A 756 -19.44 10.11 8.43
C ILE A 756 -19.60 11.17 7.34
N ALA A 757 -18.74 11.15 6.33
CA ALA A 757 -18.84 12.01 5.16
C ALA A 757 -20.16 11.85 4.41
N GLY A 758 -20.56 10.62 4.11
CA GLY A 758 -21.82 10.33 3.43
C GLY A 758 -23.05 10.73 4.25
N LEU A 759 -23.03 10.52 5.57
CA LEU A 759 -24.04 11.00 6.50
C LEU A 759 -24.12 12.53 6.47
N ALA A 760 -22.98 13.22 6.53
CA ALA A 760 -22.92 14.68 6.52
C ALA A 760 -23.58 15.29 5.28
N GLN A 761 -23.25 14.77 4.09
CA GLN A 761 -23.81 15.28 2.84
C GLN A 761 -25.29 14.91 2.67
N THR A 762 -25.68 13.67 2.99
CA THR A 762 -27.07 13.23 2.84
C THR A 762 -28.00 13.95 3.81
N LEU A 763 -27.61 14.05 5.09
CA LEU A 763 -28.41 14.75 6.10
C LEU A 763 -28.53 16.25 5.77
N SER A 764 -27.47 16.86 5.24
CA SER A 764 -27.52 18.25 4.77
C SER A 764 -28.49 18.42 3.59
N ALA A 765 -28.52 17.48 2.64
CA ALA A 765 -29.44 17.50 1.50
C ALA A 765 -30.90 17.29 1.92
N HIS A 766 -31.17 16.40 2.88
CA HIS A 766 -32.49 16.24 3.48
C HIS A 766 -32.93 17.53 4.19
N ALA A 767 -32.03 18.16 4.95
CA ALA A 767 -32.33 19.40 5.66
C ALA A 767 -32.62 20.58 4.70
N SER A 768 -31.90 20.69 3.58
CA SER A 768 -32.18 21.73 2.58
C SER A 768 -33.52 21.51 1.87
N THR A 769 -33.86 20.26 1.57
CA THR A 769 -35.15 19.91 0.95
C THR A 769 -36.31 20.27 1.87
N LEU A 770 -36.20 19.95 3.16
CA LEU A 770 -37.23 20.26 4.15
C LEU A 770 -37.47 21.78 4.31
N LYS A 771 -36.40 22.58 4.34
CA LYS A 771 -36.52 24.05 4.39
C LYS A 771 -37.16 24.64 3.14
N GLY A 772 -36.86 24.09 1.96
CA GLY A 772 -37.49 24.49 0.71
C GLY A 772 -39.01 24.28 0.75
N THR A 773 -39.44 23.10 1.20
CA THR A 773 -40.88 22.77 1.33
C THR A 773 -41.60 23.70 2.29
N ILE A 774 -41.01 24.01 3.45
CA ILE A 774 -41.61 24.93 4.44
C ILE A 774 -41.76 26.33 3.85
N SER A 775 -40.71 26.86 3.20
CA SER A 775 -40.75 28.19 2.58
C SER A 775 -41.78 28.31 1.47
N THR A 776 -42.07 27.23 0.72
CA THR A 776 -43.12 27.23 -0.32
C THR A 776 -44.54 27.06 0.23
N MET A 777 -44.69 26.59 1.46
CA MET A 777 -46.00 26.50 2.13
C MET A 777 -46.37 27.79 2.86
N GLU A 778 -45.38 28.60 3.24
CA GLU A 778 -45.56 29.91 3.88
C GLU A 778 -45.74 31.07 2.87
N SER A 779 -45.39 30.86 1.60
CA SER A 779 -45.61 31.78 0.47
C SER A 779 -46.91 31.49 -0.26
#